data_AF-I4BAG6-F1
#
_entry.id   AF-I4BAG6-F1
#
_cell.length_a   1.000
_cell.length_b   1.000
_cell.length_c   1.000
_cell.angle_alpha   90.00
_cell.angle_beta   90.00
_cell.angle_gamma   90.00
#
_symmetry.space_group_name_H-M   'P 1'
#
loop_
_entity.id
_entity.type
_entity.pdbx_description
1 polymer ?
#
loop_
_entity_poly.entity_id
_entity_poly.type
_entity_poly.pdbx_seq_one_letter_code
_entity_poly.pdbx_strand_id
1 'polypeptide(L)'
;MRISNLTGRLVLIAAFLLTATADARSWDDLDEGEIEIYGREREEKLPLRLFFVQKEKWEAHESFHALWLYGYTDYPRYRSDRLLPFYYRLHSKIDNRYRFFSPVYFHERDGTDNDRSLLWLYYWGADTGRQRDYSLLLPVYYHARRQTEKASLFVSPLYARETYASGSDATLAWLIYWGEDSAQMSSHSTVLPLYYHRKEADVSRTLITPLFWYRRTGVGETRQMSWGAPLLPLVMYDTSPDETDLIILYLFRHRSRPDKTLSHLLPLYYYSGHGGYSTASYLFPLVWVTESPERSSWFIFPLFYSADMQKSSTRISPVYVSLVDDAENFKLLFPLYLNYRTKDYSLHVNVTGLSLSEEELALSPAALAFSREKIVLDWNLGWFYNLFRISSRHTLHLGDAPAPTAPALPTPEPTTRKPAGKIKATKPPIEPPPQGEARLLTKRERTRADSTNFFGWYMLFGASAYERADHYRHFRLLPLSWLTWNTQNDQGVQTVIPFYVHYRDDDTRYLVLFPVYGAEQRFYKDCTGSKTAWLIVAYWNEYDCETQTAEQTVLWPVYNRYESRESGGYRIFPLFWKKWRSAPEGETQVHFSPLHYTQASGETYRTVSWLFYRNRYSESGNFGIWGLLHFARRDNDSESTSYIFPVYHHRESRPAGENTPPESSSLTTFAALFWRYYADRDNHFDQGVHASPLYLWFGDRERDYFYSWLYYRTATPGMTSRGVPLIYHQKSRNDATYSNFYLFPFYRSQQKHTDERGDEHVTWLFPVYYAHTSATETKRFAGIYYYERSATHTTDLVPLVAGTRTEKTAGLFSWHAVVWMVWYESRQDSKQFRLGYGVLHSYERDLETFSWHLALVTGYKRIDAQNYLRHHLLPLWWYSTSAGDTALHLPFLLATFQSSADGNRLFRAVVLGLLYYQNSDYAAYDQTLGVALGALYYHNKYPERRFDSYGSLYGLLWHYETEDNYKRLALLTFVYIRTETERGVKHRLLGIPL
;
A
#
# COMPACT_ATOMS: atom_id res chain seq x y z
N MET A 1 -6.17 -0.26 42.01
CA MET A 1 -7.19 -1.34 42.11
C MET A 1 -6.55 -2.62 41.59
N ARG A 2 -6.28 -3.64 42.42
CA ARG A 2 -5.90 -4.97 41.91
C ARG A 2 -7.18 -5.72 41.55
N ILE A 3 -7.31 -6.10 40.28
CA ILE A 3 -8.50 -6.77 39.72
C ILE A 3 -8.65 -8.22 40.22
N SER A 4 -7.62 -8.76 40.89
CA SER A 4 -7.53 -10.12 41.44
C SER A 4 -8.73 -10.56 42.31
N ASN A 5 -9.40 -9.63 42.98
CA ASN A 5 -10.49 -9.98 43.91
C ASN A 5 -11.84 -10.14 43.21
N LEU A 6 -11.99 -9.64 41.97
CA LEU A 6 -13.22 -9.81 41.19
C LEU A 6 -13.18 -11.13 40.39
N THR A 7 -12.03 -11.45 39.79
CA THR A 7 -11.83 -12.74 39.09
C THR A 7 -11.95 -13.92 40.04
N GLY A 8 -11.40 -13.84 41.26
CA GLY A 8 -11.59 -14.89 42.27
C GLY A 8 -13.06 -15.17 42.64
N ARG A 9 -13.95 -14.17 42.54
CA ARG A 9 -15.38 -14.29 42.88
C ARG A 9 -16.24 -14.74 41.70
N LEU A 10 -15.84 -14.46 40.45
CA LEU A 10 -16.45 -15.10 39.26
C LEU A 10 -16.02 -16.57 39.12
N VAL A 11 -14.77 -16.89 39.45
CA VAL A 11 -14.28 -18.28 39.52
C VAL A 11 -15.06 -19.10 40.56
N LEU A 12 -15.56 -18.50 41.64
CA LEU A 12 -16.43 -19.19 42.61
C LEU A 12 -17.71 -19.76 41.96
N ILE A 13 -18.34 -19.05 41.01
CA ILE A 13 -19.56 -19.53 40.32
C ILE A 13 -19.23 -20.69 39.35
N ALA A 14 -18.07 -20.65 38.69
CA ALA A 14 -17.61 -21.77 37.85
C ALA A 14 -17.15 -22.98 38.67
N ALA A 15 -16.42 -22.74 39.77
CA ALA A 15 -15.98 -23.77 40.72
C ALA A 15 -17.17 -24.44 41.43
N PHE A 16 -18.28 -23.73 41.61
CA PHE A 16 -19.54 -24.30 42.12
C PHE A 16 -20.05 -25.48 41.28
N LEU A 17 -19.93 -25.40 39.95
CA LEU A 17 -20.35 -26.46 39.04
C LEU A 17 -19.27 -27.54 38.89
N LEU A 18 -17.99 -27.20 39.07
CA LEU A 18 -16.85 -28.10 38.87
C LEU A 18 -16.40 -28.87 40.13
N THR A 19 -16.70 -28.39 41.34
CA THR A 19 -16.25 -29.02 42.60
C THR A 19 -17.19 -30.12 43.12
N ALA A 20 -18.33 -30.33 42.46
CA ALA A 20 -19.19 -31.49 42.69
C ALA A 20 -18.75 -32.73 41.87
N THR A 21 -17.92 -32.55 40.83
CA THR A 21 -17.58 -33.61 39.87
C THR A 21 -16.13 -34.09 39.95
N ALA A 22 -15.33 -33.54 40.87
CA ALA A 22 -13.87 -33.64 40.81
C ALA A 22 -13.24 -34.90 41.45
N ASP A 23 -14.01 -35.72 42.18
CA ASP A 23 -13.46 -36.81 43.01
C ASP A 23 -14.36 -38.08 43.08
N ALA A 24 -15.40 -38.19 42.23
CA ALA A 24 -16.18 -39.42 42.12
C ALA A 24 -15.35 -40.51 41.40
N ARG A 25 -15.27 -41.72 41.95
CA ARG A 25 -14.54 -42.82 41.28
C ARG A 25 -15.24 -43.20 39.97
N SER A 26 -14.45 -43.54 38.95
CA SER A 26 -15.00 -44.06 37.70
C SER A 26 -15.74 -45.38 37.95
N TRP A 27 -16.85 -45.56 37.26
CA TRP A 27 -17.65 -46.80 37.29
C TRP A 27 -17.27 -47.76 36.15
N ASP A 28 -16.32 -47.34 35.32
CA ASP A 28 -15.86 -48.00 34.09
C ASP A 28 -15.15 -49.33 34.36
N ASP A 29 -14.79 -49.62 35.62
CA ASP A 29 -14.20 -50.90 36.04
C ASP A 29 -15.25 -52.03 36.19
N LEU A 30 -16.54 -51.68 36.19
CA LEU A 30 -17.64 -52.63 36.25
C LEU A 30 -18.10 -53.10 34.86
N ASP A 31 -18.08 -52.24 33.84
CA ASP A 31 -18.65 -52.54 32.53
C ASP A 31 -17.58 -53.04 31.53
N GLU A 32 -17.79 -54.24 30.96
CA GLU A 32 -16.83 -54.85 30.01
C GLU A 32 -17.23 -54.65 28.53
N GLY A 33 -18.38 -54.01 28.26
CA GLY A 33 -18.84 -53.61 26.92
C GLY A 33 -19.63 -54.67 26.15
N GLU A 34 -20.45 -54.23 25.19
CA GLU A 34 -21.10 -55.10 24.20
C GLU A 34 -20.09 -55.44 23.08
N ILE A 35 -19.89 -56.73 22.79
CA ILE A 35 -18.92 -57.22 21.79
C ILE A 35 -19.68 -57.70 20.55
N GLU A 36 -19.39 -57.15 19.36
CA GLU A 36 -20.01 -57.60 18.13
C GLU A 36 -19.57 -59.03 17.74
N ILE A 37 -20.52 -59.89 17.35
CA ILE A 37 -20.26 -61.30 17.02
C ILE A 37 -20.54 -61.53 15.52
N TYR A 38 -19.47 -61.74 14.76
CA TYR A 38 -19.48 -61.98 13.31
C TYR A 38 -18.78 -63.28 12.89
N GLY A 39 -18.94 -63.63 11.61
CA GLY A 39 -18.24 -64.75 10.98
C GLY A 39 -18.55 -66.08 11.65
N ARG A 40 -17.54 -66.94 11.75
CA ARG A 40 -17.63 -68.30 12.31
C ARG A 40 -18.21 -68.38 13.73
N GLU A 41 -17.82 -67.49 14.63
CA GLU A 41 -18.23 -67.50 16.04
C GLU A 41 -19.74 -67.20 16.22
N ARG A 42 -20.35 -66.54 15.21
CA ARG A 42 -21.77 -66.21 15.17
C ARG A 42 -22.66 -67.45 15.00
N GLU A 43 -22.18 -68.52 14.38
CA GLU A 43 -22.87 -69.82 14.35
C GLU A 43 -22.74 -70.58 15.69
N GLU A 44 -21.80 -70.20 16.58
CA GLU A 44 -21.50 -70.93 17.83
C GLU A 44 -22.13 -70.30 19.09
N LYS A 45 -22.17 -68.95 19.22
CA LYS A 45 -22.61 -68.25 20.44
C LYS A 45 -24.09 -67.81 20.48
N LEU A 46 -24.81 -67.89 19.37
CA LEU A 46 -26.20 -67.42 19.23
C LEU A 46 -27.16 -68.59 18.92
N PRO A 47 -27.61 -69.37 19.92
CA PRO A 47 -28.38 -70.61 19.71
C PRO A 47 -29.80 -70.38 19.16
N LEU A 48 -30.33 -69.17 19.25
CA LEU A 48 -31.58 -68.76 18.61
C LEU A 48 -31.43 -67.34 18.09
N ARG A 49 -31.64 -67.15 16.78
CA ARG A 49 -31.54 -65.84 16.15
C ARG A 49 -32.66 -65.63 15.12
N LEU A 50 -33.70 -64.94 15.55
CA LEU A 50 -34.76 -64.41 14.70
C LEU A 50 -34.75 -62.88 14.80
N PHE A 51 -35.39 -62.18 13.86
CA PHE A 51 -35.35 -60.71 13.78
C PHE A 51 -35.85 -59.96 15.04
N PHE A 52 -36.66 -60.61 15.89
CA PHE A 52 -37.38 -59.99 17.01
C PHE A 52 -37.11 -60.65 18.38
N VAL A 53 -36.27 -61.70 18.44
CA VAL A 53 -35.85 -62.36 19.70
C VAL A 53 -34.38 -62.75 19.58
N GLN A 54 -33.59 -62.29 20.54
CA GLN A 54 -32.17 -62.62 20.69
C GLN A 54 -31.92 -63.21 22.07
N LYS A 55 -31.19 -64.33 22.12
CA LYS A 55 -30.75 -64.95 23.38
C LYS A 55 -29.26 -65.26 23.29
N GLU A 56 -28.52 -64.74 24.27
CA GLU A 56 -27.08 -64.94 24.45
C GLU A 56 -26.84 -65.84 25.66
N LYS A 57 -25.96 -66.84 25.51
CA LYS A 57 -25.65 -67.77 26.60
C LYS A 57 -24.27 -68.40 26.44
N TRP A 58 -23.35 -68.09 27.35
CA TRP A 58 -22.09 -68.79 27.56
C TRP A 58 -21.69 -68.73 29.04
N GLU A 59 -20.46 -69.15 29.38
CA GLU A 59 -20.01 -69.27 30.76
C GLU A 59 -20.03 -67.92 31.50
N ALA A 60 -20.68 -67.89 32.68
CA ALA A 60 -20.90 -66.71 33.52
C ALA A 60 -21.54 -65.48 32.82
N HIS A 61 -22.24 -65.70 31.70
CA HIS A 61 -22.85 -64.63 30.89
C HIS A 61 -24.21 -65.07 30.34
N GLU A 62 -25.30 -64.48 30.86
CA GLU A 62 -26.64 -64.61 30.31
C GLU A 62 -27.26 -63.23 30.08
N SER A 63 -27.73 -63.02 28.85
CA SER A 63 -28.37 -61.80 28.36
C SER A 63 -29.66 -62.20 27.64
N PHE A 64 -30.75 -61.50 27.95
CA PHE A 64 -32.03 -61.67 27.28
C PHE A 64 -32.64 -60.32 26.90
N HIS A 65 -32.96 -60.20 25.62
CA HIS A 65 -33.51 -58.99 25.02
C HIS A 65 -34.74 -59.34 24.19
N ALA A 66 -35.87 -58.73 24.57
CA ALA A 66 -37.13 -58.79 23.84
C ALA A 66 -37.49 -57.36 23.43
N LEU A 67 -37.42 -57.08 22.12
CA LEU A 67 -37.45 -55.71 21.59
C LEU A 67 -36.34 -54.86 22.25
N TRP A 68 -36.54 -53.54 22.36
CA TRP A 68 -35.60 -52.59 22.97
C TRP A 68 -36.05 -52.08 24.36
N LEU A 69 -37.17 -52.59 24.89
CA LEU A 69 -37.84 -52.02 26.07
C LEU A 69 -37.44 -52.68 27.39
N TYR A 70 -37.20 -54.00 27.37
CA TYR A 70 -36.84 -54.80 28.53
C TYR A 70 -35.49 -55.48 28.29
N GLY A 71 -34.58 -55.35 29.26
CA GLY A 71 -33.30 -56.03 29.25
C GLY A 71 -32.91 -56.47 30.65
N TYR A 72 -32.39 -57.69 30.73
CA TYR A 72 -31.80 -58.29 31.92
C TYR A 72 -30.38 -58.73 31.60
N THR A 73 -29.41 -58.25 32.39
CA THR A 73 -27.99 -58.65 32.26
C THR A 73 -27.43 -59.09 33.61
N ASP A 74 -26.92 -60.33 33.63
CA ASP A 74 -26.23 -60.91 34.78
C ASP A 74 -24.80 -61.26 34.38
N TYR A 75 -23.90 -60.28 34.57
CA TYR A 75 -22.49 -60.34 34.15
C TYR A 75 -21.56 -60.59 35.36
N PRO A 76 -20.29 -60.97 35.17
CA PRO A 76 -19.43 -61.34 36.30
C PRO A 76 -19.23 -60.25 37.36
N ARG A 77 -19.12 -58.97 36.96
CA ARG A 77 -18.78 -57.84 37.86
C ARG A 77 -19.97 -57.07 38.41
N TYR A 78 -21.13 -57.13 37.74
CA TYR A 78 -22.32 -56.36 38.10
C TYR A 78 -23.62 -57.10 37.80
N ARG A 79 -24.73 -56.55 38.28
CA ARG A 79 -26.07 -56.90 37.84
C ARG A 79 -26.83 -55.64 37.47
N SER A 80 -27.54 -55.67 36.36
CA SER A 80 -28.40 -54.56 35.93
C SER A 80 -29.79 -55.04 35.51
N ASP A 81 -30.79 -54.29 35.95
CA ASP A 81 -32.19 -54.48 35.59
C ASP A 81 -32.66 -53.15 34.93
N ARG A 82 -33.04 -53.19 33.64
CA ARG A 82 -33.49 -51.99 32.89
C ARG A 82 -34.92 -52.11 32.36
N LEU A 83 -35.72 -51.07 32.60
CA LEU A 83 -37.00 -50.81 31.95
C LEU A 83 -37.02 -49.34 31.54
N LEU A 84 -36.62 -49.06 30.30
CA LEU A 84 -36.36 -47.70 29.84
C LEU A 84 -37.67 -46.91 29.61
N PRO A 85 -37.72 -45.61 29.94
CA PRO A 85 -36.73 -44.80 30.67
C PRO A 85 -36.97 -44.76 32.20
N PHE A 86 -37.90 -45.56 32.72
CA PHE A 86 -38.48 -45.38 34.05
C PHE A 86 -37.63 -45.92 35.20
N TYR A 87 -36.84 -46.97 34.95
CA TYR A 87 -36.11 -47.69 35.99
C TYR A 87 -34.73 -48.12 35.51
N TYR A 88 -33.71 -47.69 36.24
CA TYR A 88 -32.34 -48.20 36.11
C TYR A 88 -31.72 -48.43 37.49
N ARG A 89 -31.25 -49.66 37.70
CA ARG A 89 -30.53 -50.08 38.91
C ARG A 89 -29.22 -50.76 38.50
N LEU A 90 -28.13 -50.30 39.11
CA LEU A 90 -26.80 -50.91 38.95
C LEU A 90 -26.24 -51.27 40.33
N HIS A 91 -25.81 -52.53 40.48
CA HIS A 91 -25.18 -53.01 41.70
C HIS A 91 -23.85 -53.69 41.37
N SER A 92 -22.78 -53.17 41.98
CA SER A 92 -21.45 -53.77 41.99
C SER A 92 -21.48 -55.12 42.70
N LYS A 93 -20.78 -56.13 42.15
CA LYS A 93 -20.51 -57.42 42.82
C LYS A 93 -19.13 -57.44 43.48
N ILE A 94 -18.30 -56.44 43.26
CA ILE A 94 -16.90 -56.37 43.73
C ILE A 94 -16.70 -55.48 44.96
N ASP A 95 -17.62 -54.55 45.21
CA ASP A 95 -17.58 -53.62 46.35
C ASP A 95 -18.97 -53.08 46.71
N ASN A 96 -19.04 -52.16 47.67
CA ASN A 96 -20.29 -51.60 48.18
C ASN A 96 -20.82 -50.39 47.36
N ARG A 97 -20.43 -50.25 46.08
CA ARG A 97 -20.96 -49.22 45.19
C ARG A 97 -22.39 -49.53 44.75
N TYR A 98 -23.24 -48.51 44.85
CA TYR A 98 -24.65 -48.58 44.44
C TYR A 98 -25.07 -47.30 43.72
N ARG A 99 -25.69 -47.46 42.56
CA ARG A 99 -26.27 -46.36 41.78
C ARG A 99 -27.72 -46.70 41.41
N PHE A 100 -28.61 -45.79 41.77
CA PHE A 100 -30.01 -45.83 41.39
C PHE A 100 -30.40 -44.55 40.64
N PHE A 101 -31.06 -44.73 39.50
CA PHE A 101 -31.56 -43.62 38.70
C PHE A 101 -33.04 -43.82 38.35
N SER A 102 -33.79 -42.75 38.57
CA SER A 102 -35.16 -42.55 38.10
C SER A 102 -35.36 -41.06 37.80
N PRO A 103 -36.36 -40.67 36.99
CA PRO A 103 -36.66 -39.25 36.73
C PRO A 103 -36.97 -38.40 37.98
N VAL A 104 -37.28 -39.02 39.12
CA VAL A 104 -37.68 -38.35 40.37
C VAL A 104 -36.58 -38.33 41.42
N TYR A 105 -35.76 -39.38 41.48
CA TYR A 105 -34.80 -39.61 42.55
C TYR A 105 -33.52 -40.25 42.02
N PHE A 106 -32.39 -39.68 42.46
CA PHE A 106 -31.05 -40.18 42.22
C PHE A 106 -30.36 -40.43 43.56
N HIS A 107 -29.69 -41.58 43.66
CA HIS A 107 -28.88 -41.94 44.82
C HIS A 107 -27.62 -42.65 44.35
N GLU A 108 -26.48 -42.08 44.72
CA GLU A 108 -25.17 -42.67 44.55
C GLU A 108 -24.48 -42.85 45.90
N ARG A 109 -23.80 -43.98 46.06
CA ARG A 109 -22.97 -44.28 47.21
C ARG A 109 -21.64 -44.84 46.73
N ASP A 110 -20.56 -44.13 47.08
CA ASP A 110 -19.18 -44.51 46.79
C ASP A 110 -18.35 -44.40 48.08
N GLY A 111 -18.03 -45.55 48.69
CA GLY A 111 -17.26 -45.61 49.92
C GLY A 111 -17.88 -44.86 51.11
N THR A 112 -17.22 -43.78 51.53
CA THR A 112 -17.64 -42.88 52.63
C THR A 112 -18.52 -41.72 52.16
N ASP A 113 -18.69 -41.56 50.85
CA ASP A 113 -19.56 -40.54 50.26
C ASP A 113 -20.96 -41.09 49.97
N ASN A 114 -21.95 -40.21 50.07
CA ASN A 114 -23.36 -40.52 49.89
C ASN A 114 -24.06 -39.25 49.39
N ASP A 115 -24.28 -39.21 48.08
CA ASP A 115 -24.89 -38.10 47.38
C ASP A 115 -26.32 -38.45 46.96
N ARG A 116 -27.21 -37.48 47.08
CA ARG A 116 -28.64 -37.63 46.78
C ARG A 116 -29.15 -36.38 46.06
N SER A 117 -30.05 -36.60 45.12
CA SER A 117 -30.86 -35.52 44.58
C SER A 117 -32.34 -35.88 44.54
N LEU A 118 -33.16 -34.85 44.72
CA LEU A 118 -34.59 -34.91 44.44
C LEU A 118 -34.81 -34.08 43.16
N LEU A 119 -35.27 -34.76 42.11
CA LEU A 119 -35.23 -34.26 40.74
C LEU A 119 -33.78 -33.81 40.39
N TRP A 120 -33.66 -32.80 39.55
CA TRP A 120 -32.41 -32.15 39.12
C TRP A 120 -32.19 -30.79 39.82
N LEU A 121 -32.94 -30.49 40.89
CA LEU A 121 -33.01 -29.15 41.51
C LEU A 121 -32.32 -29.07 42.88
N TYR A 122 -32.52 -30.07 43.72
CA TYR A 122 -32.04 -30.09 45.10
C TYR A 122 -31.05 -31.23 45.32
N TYR A 123 -29.83 -30.88 45.72
CA TYR A 123 -28.72 -31.78 45.97
C TYR A 123 -28.24 -31.64 47.41
N TRP A 124 -28.01 -32.78 48.06
CA TRP A 124 -27.42 -32.82 49.40
C TRP A 124 -26.55 -34.08 49.55
N GLY A 125 -25.44 -33.91 50.24
CA GLY A 125 -24.46 -34.96 50.47
C GLY A 125 -23.62 -34.67 51.70
N ALA A 126 -22.94 -35.71 52.19
CA ALA A 126 -22.06 -35.61 53.33
C ALA A 126 -20.91 -36.61 53.21
N ASP A 127 -19.69 -36.08 53.10
CA ASP A 127 -18.47 -36.88 53.16
C ASP A 127 -18.01 -36.96 54.62
N THR A 128 -18.26 -38.12 55.21
CA THR A 128 -17.87 -38.43 56.60
C THR A 128 -16.35 -38.50 56.79
N GLY A 129 -15.59 -38.84 55.75
CA GLY A 129 -14.13 -38.91 55.79
C GLY A 129 -13.46 -37.53 55.75
N ARG A 130 -14.04 -36.57 55.01
CA ARG A 130 -13.55 -35.18 54.92
C ARG A 130 -14.24 -34.19 55.88
N GLN A 131 -15.18 -34.66 56.72
CA GLN A 131 -16.01 -33.85 57.63
C GLN A 131 -16.66 -32.64 56.92
N ARG A 132 -17.25 -32.91 55.75
CA ARG A 132 -17.87 -31.90 54.88
C ARG A 132 -19.35 -32.21 54.69
N ASP A 133 -20.20 -31.24 55.05
CA ASP A 133 -21.62 -31.21 54.70
C ASP A 133 -21.90 -30.11 53.67
N TYR A 134 -22.79 -30.38 52.72
CA TYR A 134 -23.23 -29.41 51.73
C TYR A 134 -24.72 -29.55 51.37
N SER A 135 -25.32 -28.42 51.01
CA SER A 135 -26.70 -28.33 50.53
C SER A 135 -26.77 -27.30 49.41
N LEU A 136 -27.37 -27.67 48.28
CA LEU A 136 -27.46 -26.88 47.06
C LEU A 136 -28.89 -26.92 46.51
N LEU A 137 -29.48 -25.75 46.29
CA LEU A 137 -30.74 -25.57 45.58
C LEU A 137 -30.49 -24.63 44.39
N LEU A 138 -30.44 -25.19 43.19
CA LEU A 138 -30.07 -24.44 41.99
C LEU A 138 -31.17 -23.45 41.57
N PRO A 139 -30.82 -22.22 41.12
CA PRO A 139 -29.52 -21.54 41.19
C PRO A 139 -29.37 -20.62 42.43
N VAL A 140 -30.29 -20.70 43.40
CA VAL A 140 -30.53 -19.64 44.39
C VAL A 140 -29.64 -19.76 45.63
N TYR A 141 -29.43 -20.96 46.14
CA TYR A 141 -28.89 -21.18 47.49
C TYR A 141 -27.80 -22.24 47.51
N TYR A 142 -26.74 -21.95 48.25
CA TYR A 142 -25.73 -22.92 48.65
C TYR A 142 -25.19 -22.62 50.03
N HIS A 143 -25.03 -23.69 50.78
CA HIS A 143 -24.35 -23.70 52.06
C HIS A 143 -23.41 -24.90 52.10
N ALA A 144 -22.14 -24.64 52.42
CA ALA A 144 -21.17 -25.68 52.69
C ALA A 144 -20.32 -25.31 53.90
N ARG A 145 -20.06 -26.31 54.73
CA ARG A 145 -19.32 -26.19 55.96
C ARG A 145 -18.23 -27.26 56.01
N ARG A 146 -17.06 -26.85 56.50
CA ARG A 146 -15.96 -27.73 56.88
C ARG A 146 -15.57 -27.36 58.31
N GLN A 147 -15.44 -28.37 59.17
CA GLN A 147 -15.45 -28.14 60.63
C GLN A 147 -14.38 -27.12 61.06
N THR A 148 -14.82 -26.04 61.72
CA THR A 148 -14.00 -24.93 62.27
C THR A 148 -13.09 -24.13 61.33
N GLU A 149 -12.74 -24.61 60.13
CA GLU A 149 -11.84 -23.92 59.19
C GLU A 149 -12.56 -22.85 58.35
N LYS A 150 -13.69 -23.21 57.73
CA LYS A 150 -14.40 -22.37 56.77
C LYS A 150 -15.90 -22.70 56.73
N ALA A 151 -16.71 -21.64 56.72
CA ALA A 151 -18.12 -21.72 56.33
C ALA A 151 -18.38 -20.75 55.17
N SER A 152 -19.16 -21.21 54.18
CA SER A 152 -19.49 -20.45 52.98
C SER A 152 -21.01 -20.40 52.83
N LEU A 153 -21.57 -19.20 52.79
CA LEU A 153 -23.00 -18.97 52.55
C LEU A 153 -23.17 -18.13 51.29
N PHE A 154 -23.95 -18.64 50.34
CA PHE A 154 -24.28 -17.95 49.10
C PHE A 154 -25.79 -17.91 48.87
N VAL A 155 -26.31 -16.69 48.68
CA VAL A 155 -27.72 -16.42 48.36
C VAL A 155 -27.76 -15.50 47.14
N SER A 156 -27.92 -16.13 45.96
CA SER A 156 -27.87 -15.44 44.68
C SER A 156 -29.10 -14.55 44.44
N PRO A 157 -28.96 -13.34 43.86
CA PRO A 157 -27.73 -12.63 43.51
C PRO A 157 -27.29 -11.62 44.59
N LEU A 158 -27.92 -11.61 45.77
CA LEU A 158 -27.88 -10.47 46.69
C LEU A 158 -26.74 -10.52 47.72
N TYR A 159 -26.36 -11.71 48.19
CA TYR A 159 -25.50 -11.83 49.36
C TYR A 159 -24.53 -13.02 49.27
N ALA A 160 -23.27 -12.75 49.61
CA ALA A 160 -22.26 -13.78 49.82
C ALA A 160 -21.45 -13.44 51.07
N ARG A 161 -21.21 -14.44 51.92
CA ARG A 161 -20.36 -14.33 53.11
C ARG A 161 -19.44 -15.54 53.21
N GLU A 162 -18.17 -15.26 53.48
CA GLU A 162 -17.19 -16.27 53.88
C GLU A 162 -16.66 -15.90 55.28
N THR A 163 -16.61 -16.89 56.16
CA THR A 163 -16.03 -16.75 57.50
C THR A 163 -14.86 -17.71 57.67
N TYR A 164 -13.76 -17.16 58.16
CA TYR A 164 -12.48 -17.83 58.38
C TYR A 164 -12.09 -17.69 59.87
N ALA A 165 -11.04 -18.39 60.30
CA ALA A 165 -10.61 -18.36 61.70
C ALA A 165 -10.15 -16.96 62.21
N SER A 166 -9.60 -16.09 61.35
CA SER A 166 -9.04 -14.78 61.75
C SER A 166 -9.89 -13.56 61.36
N GLY A 167 -11.00 -13.75 60.63
CA GLY A 167 -11.76 -12.65 60.05
C GLY A 167 -12.93 -13.10 59.18
N SER A 168 -13.59 -12.12 58.54
CA SER A 168 -14.68 -12.40 57.61
C SER A 168 -14.77 -11.38 56.48
N ASP A 169 -15.24 -11.87 55.32
CA ASP A 169 -15.48 -11.10 54.11
C ASP A 169 -16.96 -11.20 53.74
N ALA A 170 -17.55 -10.08 53.34
CA ALA A 170 -18.94 -10.01 52.88
C ALA A 170 -19.10 -9.12 51.65
N THR A 171 -20.18 -9.33 50.90
CA THR A 171 -20.63 -8.40 49.87
C THR A 171 -22.15 -8.33 49.80
N LEU A 172 -22.65 -7.15 49.44
CA LEU A 172 -24.05 -6.87 49.18
C LEU A 172 -24.20 -6.38 47.74
N ALA A 173 -25.07 -7.06 46.98
CA ALA A 173 -25.41 -6.77 45.58
C ALA A 173 -24.20 -6.58 44.64
N TRP A 174 -23.04 -7.17 44.98
CA TRP A 174 -21.76 -7.05 44.25
C TRP A 174 -21.21 -5.63 44.07
N LEU A 175 -21.75 -4.64 44.77
CA LEU A 175 -21.32 -3.23 44.70
C LEU A 175 -20.63 -2.76 45.99
N ILE A 176 -21.05 -3.30 47.12
CA ILE A 176 -20.54 -2.95 48.45
C ILE A 176 -19.74 -4.14 48.99
N TYR A 177 -18.53 -3.85 49.46
CA TYR A 177 -17.58 -4.84 49.99
C TYR A 177 -16.96 -4.33 51.28
N TRP A 178 -16.94 -5.18 52.29
CA TRP A 178 -16.29 -4.92 53.57
C TRP A 178 -15.75 -6.22 54.16
N GLY A 179 -14.68 -6.07 54.93
CA GLY A 179 -14.06 -7.18 55.65
C GLY A 179 -12.92 -6.69 56.52
N GLU A 180 -12.63 -7.50 57.53
CA GLU A 180 -11.57 -7.29 58.52
C GLU A 180 -10.77 -8.57 58.70
N ASP A 181 -9.45 -8.42 58.87
CA ASP A 181 -8.55 -9.49 59.27
C ASP A 181 -7.76 -9.03 60.51
N SER A 182 -8.10 -9.64 61.64
CA SER A 182 -7.52 -9.32 62.95
C SER A 182 -6.03 -9.66 63.00
N ALA A 183 -5.59 -10.72 62.32
CA ALA A 183 -4.20 -11.15 62.30
C ALA A 183 -3.29 -10.17 61.55
N GLN A 184 -3.82 -9.45 60.56
CA GLN A 184 -3.09 -8.45 59.77
C GLN A 184 -3.35 -7.01 60.22
N MET A 185 -4.14 -6.81 61.29
CA MET A 185 -4.61 -5.48 61.73
C MET A 185 -5.18 -4.64 60.57
N SER A 186 -5.89 -5.29 59.65
CA SER A 186 -6.28 -4.70 58.37
C SER A 186 -7.80 -4.60 58.21
N SER A 187 -8.26 -3.47 57.68
CA SER A 187 -9.66 -3.25 57.34
C SER A 187 -9.80 -2.60 55.98
N HIS A 188 -10.87 -2.95 55.26
CA HIS A 188 -11.16 -2.39 53.95
C HIS A 188 -12.66 -2.13 53.76
N SER A 189 -12.96 -1.05 53.05
CA SER A 189 -14.33 -0.66 52.68
C SER A 189 -14.33 -0.15 51.25
N THR A 190 -15.19 -0.71 50.41
CA THR A 190 -15.30 -0.36 48.98
C THR A 190 -16.75 -0.16 48.57
N VAL A 191 -17.00 0.93 47.84
CA VAL A 191 -18.25 1.18 47.12
C VAL A 191 -17.88 1.43 45.66
N LEU A 192 -18.13 0.44 44.79
CA LEU A 192 -17.67 0.49 43.41
C LEU A 192 -18.46 1.50 42.57
N PRO A 193 -17.80 2.29 41.68
CA PRO A 193 -16.36 2.50 41.53
C PRO A 193 -15.81 3.69 42.34
N LEU A 194 -16.68 4.41 43.06
CA LEU A 194 -16.45 5.77 43.56
C LEU A 194 -15.48 5.85 44.75
N TYR A 195 -15.54 4.89 45.67
CA TYR A 195 -14.85 4.98 46.96
C TYR A 195 -14.10 3.70 47.31
N TYR A 196 -12.85 3.89 47.73
CA TYR A 196 -12.04 2.84 48.33
C TYR A 196 -11.20 3.40 49.47
N HIS A 197 -11.30 2.76 50.64
CA HIS A 197 -10.44 3.02 51.78
C HIS A 197 -9.88 1.72 52.34
N ARG A 198 -8.58 1.74 52.67
CA ARG A 198 -7.89 0.64 53.33
C ARG A 198 -6.90 1.17 54.35
N LYS A 199 -6.94 0.59 55.54
CA LYS A 199 -6.07 0.90 56.67
C LYS A 199 -5.35 -0.36 57.11
N GLU A 200 -4.04 -0.22 57.29
CA GLU A 200 -3.11 -1.20 57.86
C GLU A 200 -2.32 -0.49 58.99
N ALA A 201 -1.39 -1.17 59.66
CA ALA A 201 -0.62 -0.61 60.77
C ALA A 201 0.01 0.77 60.46
N ASP A 202 0.90 0.83 59.46
CA ASP A 202 1.67 2.04 59.10
C ASP A 202 1.20 2.71 57.79
N VAL A 203 0.10 2.22 57.20
CA VAL A 203 -0.34 2.61 55.86
C VAL A 203 -1.81 3.02 55.87
N SER A 204 -2.08 4.21 55.34
CA SER A 204 -3.43 4.68 55.04
C SER A 204 -3.53 5.04 53.57
N ARG A 205 -4.56 4.50 52.90
CA ARG A 205 -4.86 4.76 51.48
C ARG A 205 -6.33 5.13 51.34
N THR A 206 -6.58 6.27 50.72
CA THR A 206 -7.93 6.74 50.39
C THR A 206 -7.96 7.13 48.91
N LEU A 207 -8.98 6.64 48.22
CA LEU A 207 -9.23 6.92 46.80
C LEU A 207 -10.69 7.32 46.64
N ILE A 208 -10.91 8.52 46.11
CA ILE A 208 -12.21 9.07 45.73
C ILE A 208 -12.14 9.31 44.22
N THR A 209 -12.66 8.37 43.44
CA THR A 209 -12.48 8.41 41.97
C THR A 209 -13.46 9.41 41.34
N PRO A 210 -13.05 10.15 40.28
CA PRO A 210 -11.70 10.33 39.75
C PRO A 210 -10.96 11.51 40.41
N LEU A 211 -11.53 12.14 41.44
CA LEU A 211 -11.17 13.47 41.93
C LEU A 211 -9.88 13.53 42.77
N PHE A 212 -9.61 12.52 43.59
CA PHE A 212 -8.57 12.61 44.61
C PHE A 212 -8.02 11.24 45.03
N TRP A 213 -6.71 11.18 45.22
CA TRP A 213 -6.06 10.06 45.90
C TRP A 213 -5.08 10.58 46.95
N TYR A 214 -4.98 9.85 48.05
CA TYR A 214 -4.10 10.13 49.18
C TYR A 214 -3.46 8.85 49.69
N ARG A 215 -2.15 8.91 49.93
CA ARG A 215 -1.41 7.85 50.60
C ARG A 215 -0.41 8.44 51.60
N ARG A 216 -0.41 7.84 52.78
CA ARG A 216 0.56 8.11 53.86
C ARG A 216 1.25 6.81 54.25
N THR A 217 2.56 6.85 54.45
CA THR A 217 3.39 5.74 54.90
C THR A 217 4.46 6.22 55.88
N GLY A 218 4.80 5.39 56.86
CA GLY A 218 5.83 5.68 57.87
C GLY A 218 5.34 6.55 59.04
N VAL A 219 6.21 6.68 60.05
CA VAL A 219 5.94 7.35 61.33
C VAL A 219 7.13 8.25 61.69
N GLY A 220 6.86 9.39 62.34
CA GLY A 220 7.92 10.33 62.77
C GLY A 220 8.67 10.95 61.59
N GLU A 221 10.00 10.99 61.68
CA GLU A 221 10.89 11.61 60.68
C GLU A 221 10.95 10.82 59.36
N THR A 222 10.58 9.54 59.36
CA THR A 222 10.49 8.71 58.14
C THR A 222 9.22 8.95 57.31
N ARG A 223 8.38 9.92 57.71
CA ARG A 223 7.06 10.15 57.14
C ARG A 223 7.13 10.56 55.66
N GLN A 224 6.48 9.75 54.83
CA GLN A 224 6.28 10.04 53.41
C GLN A 224 4.82 10.46 53.16
N MET A 225 4.63 11.48 52.35
CA MET A 225 3.30 11.97 51.95
C MET A 225 3.21 12.11 50.44
N SER A 226 2.09 11.62 49.91
CA SER A 226 1.82 11.54 48.48
C SER A 226 0.34 11.83 48.23
N TRP A 227 0.05 12.77 47.32
CA TRP A 227 -1.31 13.14 46.95
C TRP A 227 -1.38 13.64 45.50
N GLY A 228 -2.58 13.57 44.91
CA GLY A 228 -2.83 14.17 43.60
C GLY A 228 -4.32 14.35 43.29
N ALA A 229 -4.59 15.28 42.39
CA ALA A 229 -5.92 15.66 41.93
C ALA A 229 -6.03 15.43 40.41
N PRO A 230 -6.59 14.31 39.93
CA PRO A 230 -6.56 13.98 38.50
C PRO A 230 -7.45 14.84 37.57
N LEU A 231 -8.39 15.60 38.12
CA LEU A 231 -9.40 16.36 37.35
C LEU A 231 -9.18 17.89 37.31
N LEU A 232 -8.40 18.43 38.23
CA LEU A 232 -7.81 19.77 38.12
C LEU A 232 -6.45 19.61 37.42
N PRO A 233 -5.94 20.58 36.63
CA PRO A 233 -4.84 20.40 35.67
C PRO A 233 -3.65 19.61 36.26
N LEU A 234 -3.58 18.32 35.89
CA LEU A 234 -3.05 17.21 36.69
C LEU A 234 -1.87 17.56 37.61
N VAL A 235 -2.15 17.78 38.90
CA VAL A 235 -1.11 18.00 39.92
C VAL A 235 -0.88 16.72 40.72
N MET A 236 0.38 16.32 40.84
CA MET A 236 0.85 15.31 41.79
C MET A 236 2.05 15.87 42.57
N TYR A 237 2.09 15.59 43.86
CA TYR A 237 3.17 16.04 44.74
C TYR A 237 3.56 14.92 45.70
N ASP A 238 4.83 14.52 45.62
CA ASP A 238 5.44 13.51 46.46
C ASP A 238 6.61 14.14 47.24
N THR A 239 6.63 13.91 48.56
CA THR A 239 7.67 14.44 49.46
C THR A 239 8.15 13.40 50.48
N SER A 240 9.47 13.40 50.68
CA SER A 240 10.21 12.59 51.64
C SER A 240 11.45 13.40 52.11
N PRO A 241 12.18 12.96 53.14
CA PRO A 241 13.35 13.69 53.65
C PRO A 241 14.43 14.00 52.59
N ASP A 242 14.68 13.06 51.67
CA ASP A 242 15.78 13.15 50.69
C ASP A 242 15.32 13.51 49.26
N GLU A 243 14.01 13.69 49.05
CA GLU A 243 13.44 13.85 47.71
C GLU A 243 12.16 14.71 47.71
N THR A 244 12.10 15.62 46.74
CA THR A 244 10.89 16.32 46.33
C THR A 244 10.63 16.05 44.84
N ASP A 245 9.38 15.76 44.49
CA ASP A 245 8.94 15.53 43.12
C ASP A 245 7.59 16.23 42.88
N LEU A 246 7.57 17.17 41.94
CA LEU A 246 6.40 17.93 41.53
C LEU A 246 6.10 17.66 40.06
N ILE A 247 4.87 17.23 39.78
CA ILE A 247 4.36 16.99 38.43
C ILE A 247 3.15 17.90 38.20
N ILE A 248 3.15 18.63 37.09
CA ILE A 248 2.03 19.46 36.63
C ILE A 248 1.72 19.11 35.18
N LEU A 249 0.46 18.72 34.91
CA LEU A 249 -0.07 18.31 33.60
C LEU A 249 0.67 17.13 32.93
N TYR A 250 1.58 16.46 33.64
CA TYR A 250 2.64 15.59 33.09
C TYR A 250 3.55 16.25 32.03
N LEU A 251 3.35 17.53 31.73
CA LEU A 251 4.19 18.31 30.83
C LEU A 251 5.39 18.87 31.57
N PHE A 252 5.16 19.42 32.77
CA PHE A 252 6.20 19.91 33.65
C PHE A 252 6.46 18.89 34.76
N ARG A 253 7.74 18.57 34.98
CA ARG A 253 8.20 17.89 36.19
C ARG A 253 9.49 18.52 36.66
N HIS A 254 9.58 18.73 37.98
CA HIS A 254 10.82 19.05 38.65
C HIS A 254 11.01 18.10 39.83
N ARG A 255 12.14 17.39 39.82
CA ARG A 255 12.51 16.41 40.83
C ARG A 255 13.92 16.68 41.31
N SER A 256 14.07 16.85 42.61
CA SER A 256 15.33 17.20 43.25
C SER A 256 15.71 16.20 44.34
N ARG A 257 16.98 15.78 44.32
CA ARG A 257 17.69 14.96 45.30
C ARG A 257 19.11 15.52 45.46
N PRO A 258 19.83 15.26 46.57
CA PRO A 258 21.16 15.84 46.83
C PRO A 258 22.14 15.77 45.64
N ASP A 259 22.28 14.60 45.00
CA ASP A 259 23.27 14.39 43.92
C ASP A 259 22.66 14.32 42.51
N LYS A 260 21.33 14.51 42.38
CA LYS A 260 20.58 14.25 41.14
C LYS A 260 19.44 15.23 40.95
N THR A 261 19.42 15.90 39.80
CA THR A 261 18.34 16.79 39.37
C THR A 261 17.74 16.29 38.07
N LEU A 262 16.41 16.34 37.99
CA LEU A 262 15.63 16.03 36.79
C LEU A 262 14.61 17.14 36.58
N SER A 263 14.58 17.70 35.37
CA SER A 263 13.63 18.75 35.00
C SER A 263 13.21 18.58 33.54
N HIS A 264 11.92 18.68 33.25
CA HIS A 264 11.43 18.69 31.88
C HIS A 264 10.19 19.55 31.70
N LEU A 265 10.05 20.07 30.48
CA LEU A 265 8.85 20.70 29.93
C LEU A 265 8.59 20.05 28.57
N LEU A 266 7.81 18.97 28.54
CA LEU A 266 7.62 18.16 27.33
C LEU A 266 6.75 18.87 26.28
N PRO A 267 7.02 18.67 24.97
CA PRO A 267 8.16 17.94 24.43
C PRO A 267 9.46 18.76 24.40
N LEU A 268 9.38 20.07 24.66
CA LEU A 268 10.39 21.07 24.32
C LEU A 268 11.74 20.87 25.00
N TYR A 269 11.76 20.58 26.29
CA TYR A 269 12.97 20.57 27.12
C TYR A 269 13.02 19.37 28.05
N TYR A 270 14.20 18.76 28.16
CA TYR A 270 14.51 17.74 29.15
C TYR A 270 15.96 17.89 29.63
N TYR A 271 16.18 17.77 30.93
CA TYR A 271 17.49 17.80 31.56
C TYR A 271 17.56 16.79 32.71
N SER A 272 18.62 15.98 32.74
CA SER A 272 19.02 15.21 33.91
C SER A 272 20.51 15.35 34.20
N GLY A 273 20.84 15.71 35.45
CA GLY A 273 22.20 15.88 35.95
C GLY A 273 22.52 14.88 37.07
N HIS A 274 23.78 14.46 37.14
CA HIS A 274 24.30 13.67 38.26
C HIS A 274 25.76 14.02 38.55
N GLY A 275 26.09 14.32 39.81
CA GLY A 275 27.48 14.53 40.25
C GLY A 275 28.21 15.67 39.51
N GLY A 276 27.49 16.69 39.06
CA GLY A 276 28.02 17.82 38.28
C GLY A 276 28.01 17.61 36.75
N TYR A 277 27.77 16.40 36.24
CA TYR A 277 27.76 16.10 34.81
C TYR A 277 26.35 16.04 34.22
N SER A 278 26.21 16.42 32.94
CA SER A 278 24.92 16.40 32.22
C SER A 278 24.66 15.05 31.54
N THR A 279 24.04 14.12 32.28
CA THR A 279 23.73 12.77 31.77
C THR A 279 22.86 12.80 30.51
N ALA A 280 21.92 13.74 30.42
CA ALA A 280 21.11 13.98 29.23
C ALA A 280 20.53 15.41 29.23
N SER A 281 20.70 16.13 28.11
CA SER A 281 20.14 17.47 27.88
C SER A 281 19.55 17.54 26.48
N TYR A 282 18.24 17.76 26.36
CA TYR A 282 17.50 17.73 25.09
C TYR A 282 16.67 19.01 24.89
N LEU A 283 16.74 19.57 23.68
CA LEU A 283 15.89 20.65 23.19
C LEU A 283 15.21 20.18 21.89
N PHE A 284 13.97 19.70 22.00
CA PHE A 284 13.26 19.08 20.88
C PHE A 284 12.78 20.12 19.84
N PRO A 285 12.82 19.83 18.52
CA PRO A 285 13.36 18.64 17.87
C PRO A 285 14.81 18.81 17.39
N LEU A 286 15.60 19.71 18.00
CA LEU A 286 16.83 20.22 17.39
C LEU A 286 18.10 19.57 17.92
N VAL A 287 18.25 19.45 19.25
CA VAL A 287 19.53 19.13 19.89
C VAL A 287 19.34 18.10 20.99
N TRP A 288 20.20 17.08 21.00
CA TRP A 288 20.36 16.14 22.11
C TRP A 288 21.84 16.02 22.45
N VAL A 289 22.18 16.12 23.74
CA VAL A 289 23.55 15.99 24.27
C VAL A 289 23.53 15.03 25.46
N THR A 290 24.53 14.16 25.54
CA THR A 290 24.77 13.26 26.69
C THR A 290 26.24 13.26 27.01
N GLU A 291 26.60 13.51 28.27
CA GLU A 291 27.98 13.55 28.72
C GLU A 291 28.18 12.67 29.96
N SER A 292 29.15 11.75 29.88
CA SER A 292 29.64 10.94 31.00
C SER A 292 31.16 10.76 30.90
N PRO A 293 31.84 10.33 31.98
CA PRO A 293 33.29 10.10 31.97
C PRO A 293 33.81 9.09 30.93
N GLU A 294 32.94 8.20 30.44
CA GLU A 294 33.28 7.11 29.50
C GLU A 294 32.71 7.31 28.09
N ARG A 295 31.76 8.24 27.92
CA ARG A 295 31.02 8.44 26.68
C ARG A 295 30.58 9.90 26.54
N SER A 296 30.90 10.49 25.39
CA SER A 296 30.28 11.74 24.93
C SER A 296 29.49 11.47 23.66
N SER A 297 28.26 11.97 23.58
CA SER A 297 27.51 11.97 22.32
C SER A 297 26.62 13.19 22.16
N TRP A 298 26.51 13.64 20.91
CA TRP A 298 25.63 14.73 20.53
C TRP A 298 24.95 14.43 19.20
N PHE A 299 23.72 14.93 19.08
CA PHE A 299 22.85 14.72 17.93
C PHE A 299 22.15 16.04 17.57
N ILE A 300 22.21 16.40 16.30
CA ILE A 300 21.46 17.53 15.73
C ILE A 300 20.60 16.98 14.60
N PHE A 301 19.29 16.95 14.80
CA PHE A 301 18.34 16.39 13.83
C PHE A 301 18.17 17.34 12.63
N PRO A 302 18.04 16.83 11.39
CA PRO A 302 18.23 15.44 10.95
C PRO A 302 19.67 15.13 10.49
N LEU A 303 20.64 16.01 10.77
CA LEU A 303 21.89 16.12 10.00
C LEU A 303 23.09 15.36 10.56
N PHE A 304 23.25 15.28 11.89
CA PHE A 304 24.50 14.81 12.49
C PHE A 304 24.27 14.01 13.77
N TYR A 305 24.90 12.84 13.86
CA TYR A 305 25.09 12.05 15.07
C TYR A 305 26.58 11.75 15.26
N SER A 306 27.11 12.08 16.44
CA SER A 306 28.47 11.69 16.85
C SER A 306 28.43 11.08 18.23
N ALA A 307 29.02 9.89 18.39
CA ALA A 307 29.24 9.25 19.67
C ALA A 307 30.66 8.68 19.72
N ASP A 308 31.42 9.14 20.70
CA ASP A 308 32.77 8.64 20.99
C ASP A 308 32.73 7.92 22.35
N MET A 309 33.26 6.70 22.36
CA MET A 309 33.40 5.82 23.53
C MET A 309 34.86 5.41 23.66
N GLN A 310 35.25 4.84 24.80
CA GLN A 310 36.66 4.57 25.14
C GLN A 310 37.42 3.69 24.12
N LYS A 311 36.71 2.88 23.32
CA LYS A 311 37.30 2.00 22.28
C LYS A 311 36.62 2.04 20.91
N SER A 312 35.45 2.66 20.81
CA SER A 312 34.65 2.67 19.59
C SER A 312 34.17 4.08 19.26
N SER A 313 34.00 4.37 17.98
CA SER A 313 33.53 5.67 17.50
C SER A 313 32.49 5.47 16.41
N THR A 314 31.37 6.16 16.56
CA THR A 314 30.23 6.14 15.64
C THR A 314 29.96 7.54 15.14
N ARG A 315 29.97 7.73 13.82
CA ARG A 315 29.66 9.01 13.16
C ARG A 315 28.70 8.74 12.01
N ILE A 316 27.55 9.40 12.06
CA ILE A 316 26.46 9.22 11.08
C ILE A 316 25.99 10.59 10.60
N SER A 317 25.85 10.70 9.29
CA SER A 317 25.33 11.85 8.56
C SER A 317 24.63 11.36 7.28
N PRO A 318 23.84 12.19 6.58
CA PRO A 318 23.18 11.81 5.33
C PRO A 318 24.08 11.25 4.21
N VAL A 319 25.40 11.54 4.24
CA VAL A 319 26.35 11.12 3.19
C VAL A 319 27.41 10.13 3.72
N TYR A 320 27.75 10.19 5.01
CA TYR A 320 28.85 9.41 5.60
C TYR A 320 28.42 8.68 6.87
N VAL A 321 28.70 7.38 6.92
CA VAL A 321 28.50 6.48 8.05
C VAL A 321 29.81 5.75 8.36
N SER A 322 30.26 5.83 9.61
CA SER A 322 31.46 5.16 10.09
C SER A 322 31.16 4.51 11.43
N LEU A 323 31.31 3.19 11.48
CA LEU A 323 31.20 2.37 12.69
C LEU A 323 32.54 1.65 12.85
N VAL A 324 33.28 2.01 13.91
CA VAL A 324 34.60 1.44 14.20
C VAL A 324 34.58 0.85 15.60
N ASP A 325 34.92 -0.43 15.70
CA ASP A 325 35.03 -1.21 16.93
C ASP A 325 36.29 -2.11 16.91
N ASP A 326 36.65 -2.73 18.03
CA ASP A 326 37.87 -3.54 18.22
C ASP A 326 37.96 -4.76 17.27
N ALA A 327 36.83 -5.27 16.77
CA ALA A 327 36.74 -6.50 15.97
C ALA A 327 36.23 -6.30 14.54
N GLU A 328 35.51 -5.20 14.26
CA GLU A 328 34.82 -4.97 12.99
C GLU A 328 35.00 -3.52 12.51
N ASN A 329 35.10 -3.35 11.20
CA ASN A 329 35.19 -2.03 10.57
C ASN A 329 34.12 -1.92 9.47
N PHE A 330 33.18 -1.01 9.65
CA PHE A 330 32.17 -0.68 8.65
C PHE A 330 32.24 0.80 8.26
N LYS A 331 32.43 1.04 6.96
CA LYS A 331 32.44 2.39 6.39
C LYS A 331 31.55 2.43 5.15
N LEU A 332 30.62 3.37 5.15
CA LEU A 332 29.73 3.65 4.04
C LEU A 332 29.78 5.15 3.71
N LEU A 333 30.14 5.45 2.46
CA LEU A 333 29.95 6.77 1.85
C LEU A 333 28.86 6.61 0.81
N PHE A 334 27.66 7.11 1.10
CA PHE A 334 26.48 6.85 0.27
C PHE A 334 26.51 7.65 -1.04
N PRO A 335 26.16 7.06 -2.21
CA PRO A 335 25.93 5.63 -2.47
C PRO A 335 27.21 4.89 -2.93
N LEU A 336 28.37 5.56 -2.94
CA LEU A 336 29.54 5.17 -3.73
C LEU A 336 30.34 3.98 -3.18
N TYR A 337 30.44 3.82 -1.86
CA TYR A 337 31.43 2.93 -1.24
C TYR A 337 30.88 2.27 0.01
N LEU A 338 30.91 0.93 0.06
CA LEU A 338 30.65 0.11 1.24
C LEU A 338 31.82 -0.86 1.45
N ASN A 339 32.41 -0.80 2.64
CA ASN A 339 33.45 -1.73 3.08
C ASN A 339 33.06 -2.27 4.45
N TYR A 340 32.93 -3.60 4.52
CA TYR A 340 32.67 -4.34 5.74
C TYR A 340 33.76 -5.38 5.94
N ARG A 341 34.45 -5.32 7.08
CA ARG A 341 35.56 -6.23 7.43
C ARG A 341 35.39 -6.75 8.85
N THR A 342 35.43 -8.07 8.98
CA THR A 342 35.58 -8.80 10.25
C THR A 342 36.97 -9.47 10.27
N LYS A 343 37.23 -10.35 11.25
CA LYS A 343 38.50 -11.09 11.34
C LYS A 343 38.66 -12.16 10.26
N ASP A 344 37.55 -12.82 9.88
CA ASP A 344 37.54 -14.00 9.00
C ASP A 344 36.88 -13.74 7.64
N TYR A 345 36.25 -12.58 7.45
CA TYR A 345 35.49 -12.24 6.25
C TYR A 345 35.64 -10.76 5.86
N SER A 346 35.60 -10.48 4.55
CA SER A 346 35.59 -9.11 4.02
C SER A 346 34.66 -8.99 2.82
N LEU A 347 33.70 -8.06 2.90
CA LEU A 347 32.80 -7.68 1.82
C LEU A 347 33.12 -6.26 1.37
N HIS A 348 33.41 -6.10 0.09
CA HIS A 348 33.75 -4.81 -0.51
C HIS A 348 32.84 -4.53 -1.71
N VAL A 349 31.87 -3.64 -1.52
CA VAL A 349 30.94 -3.22 -2.57
C VAL A 349 31.24 -1.77 -2.92
N ASN A 350 31.86 -1.59 -4.07
CA ASN A 350 32.16 -0.27 -4.62
C ASN A 350 31.21 -0.01 -5.80
N VAL A 351 30.44 1.07 -5.74
CA VAL A 351 29.51 1.47 -6.82
C VAL A 351 30.25 2.10 -8.00
N THR A 352 31.56 2.36 -7.88
CA THR A 352 32.47 2.45 -9.05
C THR A 352 32.84 1.06 -9.63
N GLY A 353 32.07 0.01 -9.30
CA GLY A 353 31.78 -1.21 -10.06
C GLY A 353 32.90 -2.18 -10.46
N LEU A 354 34.17 -1.81 -10.40
CA LEU A 354 35.29 -2.52 -11.04
C LEU A 354 35.46 -3.96 -10.49
N SER A 355 35.14 -4.95 -11.34
CA SER A 355 35.31 -6.37 -11.08
C SER A 355 36.27 -7.01 -12.09
N LEU A 356 37.28 -7.72 -11.59
CA LEU A 356 38.18 -8.56 -12.38
C LEU A 356 37.62 -9.99 -12.43
N SER A 357 37.63 -10.63 -13.60
CA SER A 357 37.08 -12.00 -13.74
C SER A 357 38.05 -13.05 -13.19
N GLU A 358 37.53 -13.98 -12.38
CA GLU A 358 38.34 -14.90 -11.57
C GLU A 358 39.13 -15.96 -12.38
N GLU A 359 38.72 -16.30 -13.61
CA GLU A 359 39.33 -17.39 -14.39
C GLU A 359 40.76 -17.10 -14.93
N GLU A 360 41.22 -15.84 -14.92
CA GLU A 360 42.61 -15.47 -15.23
C GLU A 360 43.25 -14.69 -14.09
N LEU A 361 43.22 -15.25 -12.87
CA LEU A 361 43.97 -14.77 -11.71
C LEU A 361 45.50 -15.03 -11.81
N ALA A 362 46.06 -14.79 -12.99
CA ALA A 362 47.50 -14.75 -13.28
C ALA A 362 47.94 -13.29 -13.48
N LEU A 363 48.09 -12.55 -12.39
CA LEU A 363 48.82 -11.27 -12.32
C LEU A 363 48.44 -10.23 -13.40
N SER A 364 47.25 -9.65 -13.24
CA SER A 364 46.75 -8.36 -13.79
C SER A 364 45.70 -8.42 -14.93
N PRO A 365 44.76 -7.43 -15.01
CA PRO A 365 43.71 -7.33 -16.06
C PRO A 365 44.17 -7.21 -17.52
N ALA A 366 45.47 -7.29 -17.80
CA ALA A 366 46.04 -7.09 -19.12
C ALA A 366 47.05 -8.20 -19.44
N ALA A 367 46.75 -8.99 -20.48
CA ALA A 367 47.69 -9.93 -21.05
C ALA A 367 48.62 -9.21 -22.04
N LEU A 368 49.93 -9.45 -21.90
CA LEU A 368 50.97 -8.98 -22.82
C LEU A 368 51.64 -10.19 -23.48
N ALA A 369 51.33 -10.40 -24.76
CA ALA A 369 51.95 -11.45 -25.56
C ALA A 369 53.06 -10.87 -26.45
N PHE A 370 54.28 -11.37 -26.29
CA PHE A 370 55.46 -10.92 -27.03
C PHE A 370 55.84 -11.91 -28.14
N SER A 371 55.95 -11.41 -29.37
CA SER A 371 56.58 -12.06 -30.52
C SER A 371 57.66 -11.14 -31.08
N ARG A 372 58.63 -11.67 -31.83
CA ARG A 372 59.73 -10.87 -32.42
C ARG A 372 59.25 -9.72 -33.32
N GLU A 373 58.07 -9.86 -33.93
CA GLU A 373 57.50 -8.89 -34.88
C GLU A 373 56.28 -8.13 -34.35
N LYS A 374 55.73 -8.54 -33.18
CA LYS A 374 54.55 -7.89 -32.59
C LYS A 374 54.41 -8.09 -31.09
N ILE A 375 53.93 -7.06 -30.41
CA ILE A 375 53.35 -7.10 -29.06
C ILE A 375 51.82 -7.07 -29.22
N VAL A 376 51.10 -7.96 -28.55
CA VAL A 376 49.65 -7.83 -28.40
C VAL A 376 49.35 -7.46 -26.95
N LEU A 377 48.65 -6.34 -26.78
CA LEU A 377 48.07 -5.90 -25.51
C LEU A 377 46.57 -6.22 -25.54
N ASP A 378 46.12 -7.09 -24.65
CA ASP A 378 44.72 -7.51 -24.58
C ASP A 378 44.20 -7.36 -23.14
N TRP A 379 43.07 -6.65 -22.96
CA TRP A 379 42.50 -6.39 -21.63
C TRP A 379 40.97 -6.44 -21.63
N ASN A 380 40.42 -6.87 -20.50
CA ASN A 380 39.00 -7.17 -20.33
C ASN A 380 38.56 -6.82 -18.90
N LEU A 381 37.65 -5.86 -18.76
CA LEU A 381 37.18 -5.36 -17.47
C LEU A 381 35.65 -5.46 -17.37
N GLY A 382 35.16 -6.01 -16.26
CA GLY A 382 33.73 -6.11 -15.95
C GLY A 382 33.30 -5.09 -14.89
N TRP A 383 32.02 -4.73 -14.92
CA TRP A 383 31.33 -3.96 -13.90
C TRP A 383 30.06 -4.72 -13.50
N PHE A 384 29.81 -4.86 -12.20
CA PHE A 384 28.64 -5.56 -11.64
C PHE A 384 28.39 -6.94 -12.28
N TYR A 385 29.35 -7.86 -12.15
CA TYR A 385 29.25 -9.24 -12.67
C TYR A 385 28.96 -9.32 -14.19
N ASN A 386 29.68 -8.52 -14.98
CA ASN A 386 29.51 -8.38 -16.44
C ASN A 386 28.14 -7.83 -16.90
N LEU A 387 27.33 -7.24 -16.01
CA LEU A 387 26.18 -6.42 -16.39
C LEU A 387 26.61 -5.26 -17.31
N PHE A 388 27.83 -4.75 -17.08
CA PHE A 388 28.57 -3.89 -17.99
C PHE A 388 29.95 -4.53 -18.23
N ARG A 389 30.46 -4.49 -19.46
CA ARG A 389 31.77 -5.06 -19.82
C ARG A 389 32.46 -4.20 -20.86
N ILE A 390 33.77 -3.99 -20.70
CA ILE A 390 34.65 -3.34 -21.68
C ILE A 390 35.76 -4.32 -22.05
N SER A 391 36.04 -4.45 -23.35
CA SER A 391 37.07 -5.33 -23.89
C SER A 391 37.85 -4.62 -25.00
N SER A 392 39.16 -4.80 -25.02
CA SER A 392 40.05 -4.12 -25.96
C SER A 392 41.25 -4.99 -26.31
N ARG A 393 41.55 -5.11 -27.60
CA ARG A 393 42.71 -5.80 -28.15
C ARG A 393 43.43 -4.86 -29.11
N HIS A 394 44.71 -4.62 -28.86
CA HIS A 394 45.57 -3.80 -29.71
C HIS A 394 46.86 -4.54 -30.06
N THR A 395 47.25 -4.49 -31.33
CA THR A 395 48.48 -5.10 -31.84
C THR A 395 49.46 -4.01 -32.24
N LEU A 396 50.65 -4.02 -31.64
CA LEU A 396 51.77 -3.12 -31.93
C LEU A 396 52.88 -3.92 -32.62
N HIS A 397 53.48 -3.35 -33.67
CA HIS A 397 54.62 -3.94 -34.36
C HIS A 397 55.91 -3.21 -33.95
N LEU A 398 57.02 -3.95 -33.83
CA LEU A 398 58.29 -3.44 -33.30
C LEU A 398 59.35 -3.29 -34.40
N GLY A 399 59.97 -2.11 -34.47
CA GLY A 399 61.09 -1.79 -35.36
C GLY A 399 60.68 -1.01 -36.62
N ASP A 400 61.60 -0.20 -37.14
CA ASP A 400 61.41 0.61 -38.36
C ASP A 400 61.34 -0.25 -39.62
N ALA A 401 60.19 -0.89 -39.81
CA ALA A 401 59.60 -0.96 -41.14
C ALA A 401 58.66 0.26 -41.28
N PRO A 402 58.88 1.15 -42.26
CA PRO A 402 57.91 2.17 -42.61
C PRO A 402 56.52 1.55 -42.74
N ALA A 403 55.50 2.20 -42.18
CA ALA A 403 54.13 1.71 -42.21
C ALA A 403 53.77 1.31 -43.65
N PRO A 404 53.33 0.06 -43.90
CA PRO A 404 53.04 -0.37 -45.26
C PRO A 404 51.90 0.49 -45.81
N THR A 405 52.25 1.38 -46.74
CA THR A 405 51.29 2.10 -47.56
C THR A 405 50.40 1.07 -48.25
N ALA A 406 49.10 1.39 -48.34
CA ALA A 406 48.06 0.44 -48.70
C ALA A 406 48.46 -0.52 -49.83
N PRO A 407 48.30 -1.85 -49.67
CA PRO A 407 48.37 -2.74 -50.81
C PRO A 407 47.23 -2.37 -51.76
N ALA A 408 47.59 -1.87 -52.93
CA ALA A 408 46.73 -1.98 -54.10
C ALA A 408 46.41 -3.47 -54.32
N LEU A 409 45.24 -3.75 -54.92
CA LEU A 409 44.70 -5.09 -55.05
C LEU A 409 45.75 -6.12 -55.51
N PRO A 410 45.82 -7.32 -54.88
CA PRO A 410 46.71 -8.36 -55.36
C PRO A 410 46.24 -8.89 -56.71
N THR A 411 47.00 -8.60 -57.77
CA THR A 411 47.20 -9.58 -58.85
C THR A 411 47.79 -10.87 -58.25
N PRO A 412 47.51 -12.04 -58.84
CA PRO A 412 47.79 -13.33 -58.20
C PRO A 412 49.26 -13.74 -58.28
N GLU A 413 49.56 -14.84 -57.58
CA GLU A 413 50.80 -15.66 -57.63
C GLU A 413 51.96 -15.22 -56.69
N PRO A 414 52.99 -16.08 -56.46
CA PRO A 414 52.82 -17.21 -55.53
C PRO A 414 54.02 -17.41 -54.57
N THR A 415 53.95 -18.44 -53.70
CA THR A 415 55.09 -19.05 -52.95
C THR A 415 55.76 -18.18 -51.84
N THR A 416 56.43 -18.70 -50.80
CA THR A 416 56.66 -20.11 -50.35
C THR A 416 56.78 -20.23 -48.82
N ARG A 417 56.35 -21.40 -48.31
CA ARG A 417 56.40 -21.89 -46.91
C ARG A 417 57.82 -21.99 -46.30
N LYS A 418 57.92 -21.96 -44.95
CA LYS A 418 58.42 -23.10 -44.09
C LYS A 418 58.20 -22.84 -42.57
N PRO A 419 58.30 -23.84 -41.65
CA PRO A 419 57.10 -24.25 -40.91
C PRO A 419 57.23 -24.35 -39.37
N ALA A 420 56.08 -24.49 -38.70
CA ALA A 420 55.94 -25.11 -37.38
C ALA A 420 54.89 -26.25 -37.42
N GLY A 421 54.84 -27.09 -36.37
CA GLY A 421 54.21 -28.41 -36.38
C GLY A 421 52.68 -28.50 -36.58
N LYS A 422 52.24 -29.70 -37.01
CA LYS A 422 50.84 -30.15 -37.25
C LYS A 422 50.08 -30.32 -35.91
N ILE A 423 48.76 -30.51 -35.77
CA ILE A 423 47.71 -31.29 -36.51
C ILE A 423 46.33 -30.65 -36.15
N LYS A 424 45.17 -30.79 -36.84
CA LYS A 424 44.71 -30.78 -38.26
C LYS A 424 43.22 -31.21 -38.30
N ALA A 425 42.28 -30.37 -38.75
CA ALA A 425 40.92 -30.80 -39.15
C ALA A 425 40.41 -29.99 -40.37
N THR A 426 39.54 -30.58 -41.19
CA THR A 426 39.25 -30.15 -42.58
C THR A 426 37.80 -30.40 -43.00
N LYS A 427 37.21 -29.53 -43.86
CA LYS A 427 36.20 -29.88 -44.89
C LYS A 427 36.13 -28.83 -46.04
N PRO A 428 35.51 -29.14 -47.21
CA PRO A 428 35.82 -28.53 -48.52
C PRO A 428 34.68 -27.67 -49.15
N PRO A 429 34.89 -27.00 -50.31
CA PRO A 429 34.05 -25.90 -50.82
C PRO A 429 33.05 -26.26 -51.97
N ILE A 430 32.15 -25.32 -52.31
CA ILE A 430 31.16 -25.35 -53.41
C ILE A 430 31.08 -23.95 -54.08
N GLU A 431 30.85 -23.88 -55.39
CA GLU A 431 30.75 -22.63 -56.19
C GLU A 431 29.30 -22.06 -56.35
N PRO A 432 29.10 -20.75 -56.62
CA PRO A 432 27.76 -20.10 -56.70
C PRO A 432 27.27 -19.61 -58.10
N PRO A 433 25.97 -19.21 -58.24
CA PRO A 433 25.24 -18.99 -59.53
C PRO A 433 24.98 -17.50 -59.94
N PRO A 434 24.22 -17.21 -61.04
CA PRO A 434 24.18 -15.89 -61.72
C PRO A 434 23.05 -14.89 -61.32
N GLN A 435 22.90 -13.81 -62.11
CA GLN A 435 22.28 -12.51 -61.77
C GLN A 435 20.76 -12.39 -62.01
N GLY A 436 20.06 -11.59 -61.19
CA GLY A 436 18.67 -11.15 -61.46
C GLY A 436 17.93 -10.51 -60.29
N GLU A 437 18.19 -10.96 -59.06
CA GLU A 437 17.57 -10.42 -57.84
C GLU A 437 18.49 -9.42 -57.12
N ALA A 438 17.91 -8.63 -56.20
CA ALA A 438 18.65 -7.69 -55.36
C ALA A 438 19.77 -8.42 -54.60
N ARG A 439 21.02 -8.22 -55.03
CA ARG A 439 22.19 -8.93 -54.50
C ARG A 439 22.41 -8.57 -53.03
N LEU A 440 22.00 -9.47 -52.14
CA LEU A 440 22.49 -9.52 -50.77
C LEU A 440 24.00 -9.82 -50.80
N LEU A 441 24.80 -8.75 -50.80
CA LEU A 441 26.25 -8.79 -50.74
C LEU A 441 26.71 -9.65 -49.55
N THR A 442 27.62 -10.60 -49.83
CA THR A 442 28.04 -11.67 -48.91
C THR A 442 28.29 -11.20 -47.47
N LYS A 443 27.66 -11.86 -46.50
CA LYS A 443 27.79 -11.61 -45.06
C LYS A 443 29.22 -11.89 -44.56
N ARG A 444 30.08 -10.87 -44.55
CA ARG A 444 31.41 -10.93 -43.91
C ARG A 444 31.28 -11.19 -42.41
N GLU A 445 32.01 -12.18 -41.88
CA GLU A 445 32.17 -12.44 -40.45
C GLU A 445 33.10 -11.40 -39.79
N ARG A 446 32.81 -10.99 -38.55
CA ARG A 446 33.37 -9.77 -37.91
C ARG A 446 33.42 -9.91 -36.37
N THR A 447 34.38 -10.66 -35.80
CA THR A 447 34.47 -10.87 -34.32
C THR A 447 35.79 -10.39 -33.71
N ARG A 448 35.85 -10.28 -32.37
CA ARG A 448 37.08 -9.94 -31.59
C ARG A 448 38.24 -10.91 -31.83
N ALA A 449 37.96 -12.17 -32.19
CA ALA A 449 38.99 -13.16 -32.47
C ALA A 449 39.69 -12.90 -33.81
N ASP A 450 38.93 -12.45 -34.81
CA ASP A 450 39.35 -12.33 -36.21
C ASP A 450 39.85 -10.92 -36.58
N SER A 451 39.50 -9.91 -35.77
CA SER A 451 39.87 -8.50 -36.02
C SER A 451 41.29 -8.19 -35.55
N THR A 452 42.04 -7.37 -36.33
CA THR A 452 43.42 -6.99 -35.96
C THR A 452 43.46 -6.00 -34.78
N ASN A 453 42.47 -5.12 -34.75
CA ASN A 453 42.21 -4.18 -33.68
C ASN A 453 40.74 -4.22 -33.30
N PHE A 454 40.46 -4.53 -32.03
CA PHE A 454 39.09 -4.65 -31.53
C PHE A 454 38.88 -3.81 -30.29
N PHE A 455 37.73 -3.14 -30.22
CA PHE A 455 37.22 -2.55 -28.99
C PHE A 455 35.71 -2.78 -28.92
N GLY A 456 35.20 -3.28 -27.80
CA GLY A 456 33.78 -3.55 -27.61
C GLY A 456 33.34 -3.28 -26.18
N TRP A 457 32.19 -2.62 -26.03
CA TRP A 457 31.51 -2.44 -24.75
C TRP A 457 30.09 -2.97 -24.83
N TYR A 458 29.65 -3.54 -23.71
CA TYR A 458 28.42 -4.32 -23.60
C TYR A 458 27.69 -3.91 -22.32
N MET A 459 26.36 -3.84 -22.37
CA MET A 459 25.48 -3.65 -21.21
C MET A 459 24.31 -4.63 -21.27
N LEU A 460 23.68 -4.91 -20.12
CA LEU A 460 22.50 -5.77 -20.02
C LEU A 460 22.71 -7.12 -20.73
N PHE A 461 23.84 -7.76 -20.42
CA PHE A 461 24.28 -9.04 -21.01
C PHE A 461 24.41 -9.03 -22.56
N GLY A 462 24.58 -7.86 -23.17
CA GLY A 462 24.77 -7.68 -24.62
C GLY A 462 23.52 -7.29 -25.41
N ALA A 463 22.38 -7.02 -24.73
CA ALA A 463 21.18 -6.45 -25.33
C ALA A 463 21.41 -5.01 -25.83
N SER A 464 22.31 -4.27 -25.16
CA SER A 464 22.95 -3.05 -25.65
C SER A 464 24.43 -3.31 -25.88
N ALA A 465 24.95 -2.93 -27.05
CA ALA A 465 26.37 -3.10 -27.38
C ALA A 465 26.83 -2.09 -28.42
N TYR A 466 28.11 -1.69 -28.37
CA TYR A 466 28.80 -1.20 -29.56
C TYR A 466 30.18 -1.81 -29.71
N GLU A 467 30.51 -2.08 -30.97
CA GLU A 467 31.62 -2.89 -31.41
C GLU A 467 32.41 -2.16 -32.50
N ARG A 468 33.73 -2.17 -32.34
CA ARG A 468 34.70 -1.53 -33.22
C ARG A 468 35.65 -2.60 -33.75
N ALA A 469 35.29 -3.18 -34.88
CA ALA A 469 36.12 -4.14 -35.62
C ALA A 469 36.79 -3.42 -36.80
N ASP A 470 38.10 -3.18 -36.70
CA ASP A 470 38.94 -2.53 -37.70
C ASP A 470 38.32 -1.21 -38.26
N HIS A 471 37.75 -1.19 -39.48
CA HIS A 471 37.14 -0.01 -40.11
C HIS A 471 35.59 0.07 -40.02
N TYR A 472 34.94 -0.92 -39.40
CA TYR A 472 33.49 -0.92 -39.17
C TYR A 472 33.11 -0.47 -37.77
N ARG A 473 31.94 0.16 -37.65
CA ARG A 473 31.31 0.54 -36.37
C ARG A 473 29.90 -0.02 -36.34
N HIS A 474 29.53 -0.62 -35.21
CA HIS A 474 28.19 -1.16 -34.99
C HIS A 474 27.68 -0.77 -33.61
N PHE A 475 26.43 -0.34 -33.50
CA PHE A 475 25.71 -0.12 -32.25
C PHE A 475 24.32 -0.74 -32.35
N ARG A 476 23.84 -1.35 -31.26
CA ARG A 476 22.48 -1.90 -31.15
C ARG A 476 21.89 -1.70 -29.76
N LEU A 477 20.58 -1.53 -29.72
CA LEU A 477 19.74 -1.62 -28.52
C LEU A 477 18.43 -2.30 -28.92
N LEU A 478 18.28 -3.59 -28.64
CA LEU A 478 17.16 -4.37 -29.19
C LEU A 478 15.83 -4.11 -28.44
N PRO A 479 14.68 -3.98 -29.12
CA PRO A 479 14.47 -3.89 -30.58
C PRO A 479 14.50 -2.45 -31.12
N LEU A 480 14.79 -1.46 -30.27
CA LEU A 480 14.57 -0.03 -30.54
C LEU A 480 15.51 0.60 -31.58
N SER A 481 16.79 0.22 -31.60
CA SER A 481 17.75 0.83 -32.52
C SER A 481 18.83 -0.11 -33.04
N TRP A 482 19.24 0.18 -34.28
CA TRP A 482 20.26 -0.53 -35.03
C TRP A 482 21.03 0.46 -35.91
N LEU A 483 22.32 0.64 -35.62
CA LEU A 483 23.20 1.56 -36.34
C LEU A 483 24.46 0.82 -36.79
N THR A 484 24.78 0.87 -38.08
CA THR A 484 26.00 0.25 -38.65
C THR A 484 26.53 1.11 -39.79
N TRP A 485 27.81 1.49 -39.73
CA TRP A 485 28.45 2.33 -40.76
C TRP A 485 29.93 2.00 -40.96
N ASN A 486 30.45 2.40 -42.11
CA ASN A 486 31.84 2.21 -42.53
C ASN A 486 32.62 3.53 -42.46
N THR A 487 33.75 3.57 -41.74
CA THR A 487 34.47 4.83 -41.51
C THR A 487 35.29 5.32 -42.72
N GLN A 488 35.41 4.54 -43.79
CA GLN A 488 36.18 4.93 -44.98
C GLN A 488 35.32 5.63 -46.05
N ASN A 489 34.03 5.30 -46.16
CA ASN A 489 33.15 5.83 -47.20
C ASN A 489 31.78 6.30 -46.70
N ASP A 490 31.55 6.32 -45.38
CA ASP A 490 30.34 6.83 -44.71
C ASP A 490 29.01 6.18 -45.14
N GLN A 491 29.09 5.04 -45.85
CA GLN A 491 27.94 4.20 -46.18
C GLN A 491 27.46 3.45 -44.93
N GLY A 492 26.14 3.38 -44.74
CA GLY A 492 25.56 2.73 -43.57
C GLY A 492 24.06 2.96 -43.39
N VAL A 493 23.52 2.27 -42.39
CA VAL A 493 22.11 2.36 -41.97
C VAL A 493 22.06 2.77 -40.51
N GLN A 494 21.28 3.78 -40.20
CA GLN A 494 21.07 4.29 -38.85
C GLN A 494 19.57 4.34 -38.56
N THR A 495 19.10 3.51 -37.62
CA THR A 495 17.67 3.31 -37.36
C THR A 495 17.37 3.42 -35.87
N VAL A 496 16.39 4.24 -35.50
CA VAL A 496 15.80 4.30 -34.15
C VAL A 496 14.27 4.34 -34.34
N ILE A 497 13.62 3.20 -34.19
CA ILE A 497 12.20 3.04 -34.55
C ILE A 497 11.30 3.65 -33.47
N PRO A 498 10.21 4.38 -33.83
CA PRO A 498 9.81 4.82 -35.18
C PRO A 498 10.32 6.21 -35.58
N PHE A 499 11.13 6.87 -34.74
CA PHE A 499 11.36 8.32 -34.81
C PHE A 499 12.48 8.77 -35.74
N TYR A 500 13.54 7.99 -35.96
CA TYR A 500 14.71 8.41 -36.73
C TYR A 500 15.18 7.34 -37.69
N VAL A 501 15.39 7.73 -38.95
CA VAL A 501 16.05 6.90 -39.95
C VAL A 501 16.99 7.76 -40.78
N HIS A 502 18.24 7.35 -40.89
CA HIS A 502 19.25 7.99 -41.73
C HIS A 502 20.01 6.92 -42.51
N TYR A 503 20.15 7.15 -43.81
CA TYR A 503 20.72 6.20 -44.76
C TYR A 503 21.46 6.93 -45.87
N ARG A 504 22.59 6.35 -46.24
CA ARG A 504 23.48 6.90 -47.24
C ARG A 504 24.06 5.76 -48.07
N ASP A 505 23.77 5.83 -49.35
CA ASP A 505 24.31 4.97 -50.39
C ASP A 505 24.79 5.86 -51.55
N ASP A 506 25.30 5.25 -52.61
CA ASP A 506 25.92 5.99 -53.72
C ASP A 506 24.89 6.81 -54.54
N ASP A 507 23.69 6.25 -54.77
CA ASP A 507 22.63 6.90 -55.57
C ASP A 507 21.63 7.75 -54.76
N THR A 508 21.42 7.43 -53.47
CA THR A 508 20.33 8.01 -52.67
C THR A 508 20.72 8.35 -51.24
N ARG A 509 20.11 9.42 -50.70
CA ARG A 509 20.27 9.84 -49.30
C ARG A 509 18.93 10.24 -48.73
N TYR A 510 18.58 9.65 -47.59
CA TYR A 510 17.37 10.01 -46.85
C TYR A 510 17.65 10.21 -45.37
N LEU A 511 16.95 11.19 -44.79
CA LEU A 511 16.99 11.54 -43.39
C LEU A 511 15.56 11.85 -42.93
N VAL A 512 15.03 11.05 -42.01
CA VAL A 512 13.68 11.17 -41.45
C VAL A 512 13.76 11.27 -39.94
N LEU A 513 13.01 12.22 -39.39
CA LEU A 513 12.84 12.54 -37.97
C LEU A 513 11.33 12.69 -37.71
N PHE A 514 10.60 11.59 -37.61
CA PHE A 514 9.12 11.62 -37.57
C PHE A 514 8.58 12.17 -36.22
N PRO A 515 7.54 13.04 -36.21
CA PRO A 515 6.88 13.71 -37.34
C PRO A 515 7.46 15.11 -37.64
N VAL A 516 8.67 15.41 -37.17
CA VAL A 516 9.25 16.76 -37.09
C VAL A 516 10.05 17.18 -38.31
N TYR A 517 10.70 16.27 -39.03
CA TYR A 517 11.51 16.61 -40.20
C TYR A 517 11.68 15.44 -41.18
N GLY A 518 11.81 15.75 -42.46
CA GLY A 518 12.18 14.81 -43.51
C GLY A 518 12.97 15.52 -44.60
N ALA A 519 14.04 14.89 -45.08
CA ALA A 519 14.85 15.36 -46.18
C ALA A 519 15.27 14.21 -47.09
N GLU A 520 15.16 14.45 -48.39
CA GLU A 520 15.53 13.53 -49.45
C GLU A 520 16.40 14.26 -50.49
N GLN A 521 17.48 13.61 -50.92
CA GLN A 521 18.31 14.04 -52.04
C GLN A 521 18.44 12.89 -53.05
N ARG A 522 18.14 13.18 -54.31
CA ARG A 522 18.33 12.26 -55.44
C ARG A 522 19.32 12.85 -56.42
N PHE A 523 20.37 12.09 -56.72
CA PHE A 523 21.41 12.47 -57.66
C PHE A 523 21.06 11.89 -59.03
N TYR A 524 20.85 12.73 -60.04
CA TYR A 524 20.53 12.29 -61.39
C TYR A 524 21.38 13.04 -62.42
N LYS A 525 22.38 12.33 -62.95
CA LYS A 525 23.45 12.91 -63.79
C LYS A 525 24.06 14.14 -63.10
N ASP A 526 24.05 15.30 -63.75
CA ASP A 526 24.69 16.53 -63.29
C ASP A 526 23.76 17.44 -62.45
N CYS A 527 22.56 16.99 -62.09
CA CYS A 527 21.62 17.76 -61.26
C CYS A 527 21.13 16.96 -60.03
N THR A 528 20.92 17.63 -58.90
CA THR A 528 20.45 17.03 -57.64
C THR A 528 19.09 17.59 -57.26
N GLY A 529 18.04 16.77 -57.34
CA GLY A 529 16.72 17.12 -56.84
C GLY A 529 16.68 17.03 -55.31
N SER A 530 15.96 17.95 -54.65
CA SER A 530 15.86 17.96 -53.18
C SER A 530 14.47 18.30 -52.68
N LYS A 531 14.03 17.58 -51.64
CA LYS A 531 12.79 17.85 -50.91
C LYS A 531 13.11 17.91 -49.42
N THR A 532 12.56 18.92 -48.74
CA THR A 532 12.72 19.13 -47.30
C THR A 532 11.40 19.52 -46.68
N ALA A 533 11.02 18.89 -45.57
CA ALA A 533 9.78 19.15 -44.85
C ALA A 533 10.03 19.22 -43.34
N TRP A 534 9.41 20.19 -42.67
CA TRP A 534 9.44 20.43 -41.23
C TRP A 534 8.01 20.36 -40.66
N LEU A 535 7.89 19.69 -39.50
CA LEU A 535 6.66 19.25 -38.84
C LEU A 535 5.66 18.53 -39.77
N ILE A 536 6.16 17.97 -40.89
CA ILE A 536 5.48 17.24 -41.99
C ILE A 536 4.29 17.95 -42.67
N VAL A 537 3.65 18.95 -42.03
CA VAL A 537 2.56 19.78 -42.56
C VAL A 537 2.89 21.28 -42.41
N ALA A 538 3.82 21.64 -41.52
CA ALA A 538 4.03 23.04 -41.13
C ALA A 538 5.02 23.82 -42.01
N TYR A 539 5.97 23.19 -42.72
CA TYR A 539 6.81 23.89 -43.69
C TYR A 539 7.47 22.94 -44.69
N TRP A 540 7.30 23.15 -45.99
CA TRP A 540 7.95 22.37 -47.06
C TRP A 540 8.80 23.30 -47.92
N ASN A 541 9.93 22.81 -48.40
CA ASN A 541 10.81 23.49 -49.35
C ASN A 541 11.38 22.47 -50.34
N GLU A 542 11.15 22.70 -51.62
CA GLU A 542 11.38 21.75 -52.71
C GLU A 542 12.07 22.43 -53.88
N TYR A 543 13.00 21.72 -54.51
CA TYR A 543 13.64 22.13 -55.76
C TYR A 543 13.65 20.97 -56.74
N ASP A 544 13.01 21.17 -57.89
CA ASP A 544 12.95 20.20 -58.97
C ASP A 544 13.96 20.58 -60.07
N CYS A 545 14.79 19.60 -60.42
CA CYS A 545 15.84 19.72 -61.44
C CYS A 545 15.30 19.71 -62.87
N GLU A 546 14.19 19.03 -63.14
CA GLU A 546 13.66 18.88 -64.51
C GLU A 546 12.97 20.16 -64.98
N THR A 547 12.23 20.82 -64.09
CA THR A 547 11.46 22.05 -64.37
C THR A 547 12.17 23.35 -63.93
N GLN A 548 13.27 23.24 -63.17
CA GLN A 548 13.95 24.36 -62.49
C GLN A 548 13.01 25.22 -61.62
N THR A 549 11.99 24.61 -61.02
CA THR A 549 11.07 25.28 -60.09
C THR A 549 11.53 25.13 -58.65
N ALA A 550 11.61 26.25 -57.93
CA ALA A 550 11.79 26.27 -56.47
C ALA A 550 10.46 26.63 -55.80
N GLU A 551 10.04 25.85 -54.80
CA GLU A 551 8.79 26.06 -54.07
C GLU A 551 9.00 26.00 -52.55
N GLN A 552 8.33 26.89 -51.82
CA GLN A 552 8.36 27.02 -50.36
C GLN A 552 6.94 27.18 -49.85
N THR A 553 6.51 26.36 -48.90
CA THR A 553 5.20 26.43 -48.24
C THR A 553 5.38 26.52 -46.73
N VAL A 554 4.70 27.43 -46.04
CA VAL A 554 4.58 27.48 -44.57
C VAL A 554 3.12 27.25 -44.20
N LEU A 555 2.89 26.34 -43.25
CA LEU A 555 1.61 25.87 -42.72
C LEU A 555 0.61 25.53 -43.83
N TRP A 556 0.85 24.43 -44.56
CA TRP A 556 0.05 24.09 -45.75
C TRP A 556 -1.46 24.13 -45.44
N PRO A 557 -2.29 24.97 -46.12
CA PRO A 557 -2.02 25.76 -47.33
C PRO A 557 -1.81 27.30 -47.14
N VAL A 558 -1.62 27.79 -45.90
CA VAL A 558 -1.63 29.22 -45.49
C VAL A 558 -0.65 30.10 -46.27
N TYR A 559 0.64 29.78 -46.33
CA TYR A 559 1.63 30.57 -47.05
C TYR A 559 2.39 29.72 -48.05
N ASN A 560 2.63 30.26 -49.25
CA ASN A 560 3.35 29.57 -50.30
C ASN A 560 4.05 30.58 -51.23
N ARG A 561 5.26 30.26 -51.68
CA ARG A 561 6.08 31.00 -52.64
C ARG A 561 6.65 30.02 -53.64
N TYR A 562 6.59 30.37 -54.93
CA TYR A 562 7.19 29.58 -56.00
C TYR A 562 7.87 30.49 -57.02
N GLU A 563 8.94 29.99 -57.64
CA GLU A 563 9.78 30.77 -58.55
C GLU A 563 10.38 29.90 -59.66
N SER A 564 10.42 30.43 -60.87
CA SER A 564 10.91 29.79 -62.10
C SER A 564 11.47 30.86 -63.05
N ARG A 565 12.19 30.46 -64.10
CA ARG A 565 12.81 31.40 -65.06
C ARG A 565 11.83 32.35 -65.77
N GLU A 566 10.57 31.96 -65.94
CA GLU A 566 9.58 32.76 -66.68
C GLU A 566 8.50 33.38 -65.77
N SER A 567 8.32 32.87 -64.55
CA SER A 567 7.27 33.34 -63.63
C SER A 567 7.53 33.01 -62.17
N GLY A 568 6.96 33.79 -61.27
CA GLY A 568 7.00 33.52 -59.84
C GLY A 568 5.92 34.27 -59.05
N GLY A 569 5.83 33.99 -57.76
CA GLY A 569 4.88 34.64 -56.87
C GLY A 569 4.90 34.12 -55.45
N TYR A 570 4.14 34.77 -54.58
CA TYR A 570 3.87 34.29 -53.22
C TYR A 570 2.47 34.69 -52.74
N ARG A 571 1.85 33.82 -51.94
CA ARG A 571 0.54 34.00 -51.31
C ARG A 571 0.65 33.88 -49.80
N ILE A 572 -0.09 34.73 -49.09
CA ILE A 572 -0.48 34.58 -47.68
C ILE A 572 -2.01 34.46 -47.73
N PHE A 573 -2.55 33.24 -47.76
CA PHE A 573 -3.98 33.01 -47.92
C PHE A 573 -4.74 33.31 -46.61
N PRO A 574 -5.86 34.07 -46.63
CA PRO A 574 -6.45 34.83 -47.74
C PRO A 574 -6.03 36.31 -47.81
N LEU A 575 -5.07 36.75 -46.99
CA LEU A 575 -4.71 38.16 -46.73
C LEU A 575 -3.95 38.88 -47.87
N PHE A 576 -3.12 38.18 -48.64
CA PHE A 576 -2.20 38.84 -49.58
C PHE A 576 -1.76 37.91 -50.72
N TRP A 577 -1.61 38.44 -51.93
CA TRP A 577 -1.04 37.69 -53.07
C TRP A 577 -0.21 38.62 -53.95
N LYS A 578 1.05 38.25 -54.23
CA LYS A 578 1.88 38.82 -55.31
C LYS A 578 2.13 37.77 -56.38
N LYS A 579 2.05 38.16 -57.65
CA LYS A 579 2.52 37.36 -58.80
C LYS A 579 3.28 38.25 -59.79
N TRP A 580 4.27 37.67 -60.45
CA TRP A 580 5.00 38.31 -61.55
C TRP A 580 5.23 37.34 -62.71
N ARG A 581 5.42 37.88 -63.92
CA ARG A 581 5.76 37.12 -65.13
C ARG A 581 6.61 37.97 -66.07
N SER A 582 7.66 37.36 -66.62
CA SER A 582 8.49 37.96 -67.68
C SER A 582 7.97 37.56 -69.05
N ALA A 583 7.81 38.54 -69.93
CA ALA A 583 7.59 38.36 -71.36
C ALA A 583 8.62 39.22 -72.14
N PRO A 584 8.85 38.98 -73.44
CA PRO A 584 9.80 39.77 -74.23
C PRO A 584 9.50 41.28 -74.27
N GLU A 585 8.24 41.66 -74.07
CA GLU A 585 7.76 43.06 -74.05
C GLU A 585 7.90 43.74 -72.66
N GLY A 586 8.26 42.99 -71.61
CA GLY A 586 8.47 43.52 -70.27
C GLY A 586 8.06 42.56 -69.14
N GLU A 587 8.47 42.89 -67.91
CA GLU A 587 8.03 42.20 -66.70
C GLU A 587 6.76 42.86 -66.14
N THR A 588 5.75 42.04 -65.83
CA THR A 588 4.50 42.49 -65.21
C THR A 588 4.42 42.01 -63.76
N GLN A 589 4.12 42.92 -62.83
CA GLN A 589 3.96 42.61 -61.40
C GLN A 589 2.58 43.04 -60.88
N VAL A 590 1.93 42.15 -60.13
CA VAL A 590 0.62 42.38 -59.50
C VAL A 590 0.71 42.10 -58.00
N HIS A 591 0.19 43.03 -57.20
CA HIS A 591 0.08 42.95 -55.74
C HIS A 591 -1.38 43.15 -55.31
N PHE A 592 -1.89 42.25 -54.47
CA PHE A 592 -3.27 42.28 -53.98
C PHE A 592 -3.32 42.11 -52.45
N SER A 593 -4.10 42.97 -51.79
CA SER A 593 -4.47 42.88 -50.36
C SER A 593 -5.84 43.53 -50.11
N PRO A 594 -6.51 43.26 -48.95
CA PRO A 594 -7.74 43.93 -48.57
C PRO A 594 -7.65 45.47 -48.41
N LEU A 595 -6.47 46.02 -48.11
CA LEU A 595 -6.29 47.45 -47.80
C LEU A 595 -5.67 48.26 -48.95
N HIS A 596 -5.04 47.60 -49.91
CA HIS A 596 -4.46 48.22 -51.10
C HIS A 596 -4.31 47.24 -52.26
N TYR A 597 -4.45 47.77 -53.48
CA TYR A 597 -4.14 47.08 -54.73
C TYR A 597 -3.08 47.87 -55.49
N THR A 598 -2.09 47.16 -56.05
CA THR A 598 -1.00 47.75 -56.83
C THR A 598 -0.68 46.90 -58.06
N GLN A 599 -0.58 47.55 -59.21
CA GLN A 599 -0.12 46.96 -60.46
C GLN A 599 1.03 47.79 -61.01
N ALA A 600 2.08 47.12 -61.51
CA ALA A 600 3.27 47.75 -62.06
C ALA A 600 3.74 47.02 -63.33
N SER A 601 4.21 47.81 -64.30
CA SER A 601 4.78 47.33 -65.58
C SER A 601 5.79 48.37 -66.07
N GLY A 602 7.08 48.02 -66.06
CA GLY A 602 8.16 48.98 -66.30
C GLY A 602 8.11 50.17 -65.33
N GLU A 603 8.24 51.39 -65.85
CA GLU A 603 8.21 52.63 -65.05
C GLU A 603 6.81 53.03 -64.54
N THR A 604 5.74 52.42 -65.05
CA THR A 604 4.37 52.74 -64.67
C THR A 604 3.94 51.93 -63.45
N TYR A 605 3.53 52.61 -62.38
CA TYR A 605 2.90 51.98 -61.21
C TYR A 605 1.72 52.78 -60.67
N ARG A 606 0.72 52.05 -60.16
CA ARG A 606 -0.49 52.60 -59.52
C ARG A 606 -0.69 51.94 -58.17
N THR A 607 -0.78 52.74 -57.09
CA THR A 607 -0.94 52.27 -55.71
C THR A 607 -2.01 53.08 -54.97
N VAL A 608 -2.98 52.39 -54.39
CA VAL A 608 -4.13 52.98 -53.68
C VAL A 608 -4.22 52.42 -52.26
N SER A 609 -4.14 53.27 -51.23
CA SER A 609 -4.21 52.91 -49.80
C SER A 609 -5.18 53.82 -49.05
N TRP A 610 -5.53 53.48 -47.81
CA TRP A 610 -6.47 54.25 -46.98
C TRP A 610 -5.86 55.54 -46.39
N LEU A 611 -4.53 55.56 -46.19
CA LEU A 611 -3.82 56.69 -45.55
C LEU A 611 -3.08 57.58 -46.55
N PHE A 612 -2.98 57.18 -47.82
CA PHE A 612 -2.32 57.93 -48.89
C PHE A 612 -2.64 57.28 -50.24
N TYR A 613 -2.44 58.02 -51.32
CA TYR A 613 -2.50 57.49 -52.68
C TYR A 613 -1.23 57.86 -53.44
N ARG A 614 -0.80 57.02 -54.40
CA ARG A 614 0.43 57.25 -55.16
C ARG A 614 0.40 56.61 -56.54
N ASN A 615 0.54 57.42 -57.58
CA ASN A 615 0.64 56.96 -58.98
C ASN A 615 1.90 57.55 -59.62
N ARG A 616 2.47 56.83 -60.59
CA ARG A 616 3.55 57.30 -61.47
C ARG A 616 3.42 56.71 -62.86
N TYR A 617 3.55 57.57 -63.87
CA TYR A 617 3.79 57.23 -65.28
C TYR A 617 5.18 57.76 -65.66
N SER A 618 5.67 57.45 -66.87
CA SER A 618 7.00 57.89 -67.34
C SER A 618 7.25 59.39 -67.21
N GLU A 619 6.21 60.22 -67.33
CA GLU A 619 6.33 61.70 -67.33
C GLU A 619 5.73 62.40 -66.10
N SER A 620 5.09 61.70 -65.14
CA SER A 620 4.48 62.37 -63.96
C SER A 620 4.23 61.44 -62.76
N GLY A 621 4.09 62.01 -61.54
CA GLY A 621 3.71 61.28 -60.33
C GLY A 621 3.14 62.16 -59.21
N ASN A 622 2.42 61.55 -58.25
CA ASN A 622 1.66 62.26 -57.19
C ASN A 622 1.70 61.50 -55.83
N PHE A 623 1.68 62.19 -54.68
CA PHE A 623 1.83 61.64 -53.30
C PHE A 623 1.34 62.59 -52.17
N GLY A 624 0.93 62.06 -50.99
CA GLY A 624 0.60 62.85 -49.78
C GLY A 624 0.53 62.03 -48.47
N ILE A 625 0.53 62.69 -47.28
CA ILE A 625 0.50 62.11 -45.91
C ILE A 625 -0.36 62.99 -44.96
N TRP A 626 -0.97 62.43 -43.92
CA TRP A 626 -1.77 63.14 -42.90
C TRP A 626 -0.96 63.58 -41.63
N GLY A 627 -0.80 64.90 -41.38
CA GLY A 627 -0.69 65.53 -40.02
C GLY A 627 0.67 66.04 -39.47
N LEU A 628 0.89 67.37 -39.41
CA LEU A 628 2.08 68.03 -38.78
C LEU A 628 1.76 69.51 -38.39
N LEU A 629 1.36 69.83 -37.14
CA LEU A 629 0.60 71.07 -36.83
C LEU A 629 0.84 71.70 -35.43
N HIS A 630 0.72 73.04 -35.34
CA HIS A 630 0.52 73.82 -34.10
C HIS A 630 -0.88 74.44 -34.11
N PHE A 631 -1.56 74.47 -32.97
CA PHE A 631 -2.93 75.01 -32.87
C PHE A 631 -3.12 75.87 -31.60
N ALA A 632 -3.39 77.15 -31.82
CA ALA A 632 -4.10 78.00 -30.86
C ALA A 632 -5.46 78.35 -31.47
N ARG A 633 -6.54 78.12 -30.73
CA ARG A 633 -7.91 78.40 -31.18
C ARG A 633 -8.66 79.14 -30.08
N ARG A 634 -9.11 80.34 -30.42
CA ARG A 634 -9.83 81.25 -29.54
C ARG A 634 -11.15 81.61 -30.21
N ASP A 635 -12.21 80.92 -29.80
CA ASP A 635 -13.59 81.23 -30.17
C ASP A 635 -14.23 82.00 -28.98
N ASN A 636 -15.31 82.75 -29.19
CA ASN A 636 -15.72 83.85 -28.29
C ASN A 636 -15.98 83.50 -26.81
N ASP A 637 -16.16 82.21 -26.46
CA ASP A 637 -16.28 81.72 -25.08
C ASP A 637 -15.37 80.50 -24.81
N SER A 638 -14.27 80.33 -25.55
CA SER A 638 -13.29 79.27 -25.27
C SER A 638 -11.89 79.56 -25.83
N GLU A 639 -10.87 79.47 -24.98
CA GLU A 639 -9.46 79.56 -25.37
C GLU A 639 -8.78 78.20 -25.21
N SER A 640 -8.30 77.64 -26.32
CA SER A 640 -7.54 76.38 -26.35
C SER A 640 -6.17 76.58 -27.00
N THR A 641 -5.12 76.08 -26.34
CA THR A 641 -3.73 76.19 -26.80
C THR A 641 -3.05 74.83 -26.78
N SER A 642 -2.47 74.43 -27.91
CA SER A 642 -1.85 73.11 -28.13
C SER A 642 -0.43 73.24 -28.66
N TYR A 643 0.52 72.69 -27.90
CA TYR A 643 1.93 72.52 -28.28
C TYR A 643 2.22 71.03 -28.42
N ILE A 644 2.98 70.63 -29.44
CA ILE A 644 3.43 69.24 -29.63
C ILE A 644 4.97 69.25 -29.71
N PHE A 645 5.61 68.62 -28.73
CA PHE A 645 7.06 68.36 -28.61
C PHE A 645 7.95 69.56 -28.20
N PRO A 646 9.00 69.37 -27.37
CA PRO A 646 9.39 68.15 -26.65
C PRO A 646 8.45 67.83 -25.47
N VAL A 647 7.48 68.70 -25.20
CA VAL A 647 6.37 68.48 -24.28
C VAL A 647 5.08 68.73 -25.07
N TYR A 648 4.15 67.77 -25.06
CA TYR A 648 2.78 68.03 -25.49
C TYR A 648 2.08 68.80 -24.37
N HIS A 649 1.59 70.01 -24.63
CA HIS A 649 0.84 70.78 -23.65
C HIS A 649 -0.43 71.30 -24.30
N HIS A 650 -1.58 70.89 -23.78
CA HIS A 650 -2.90 71.30 -24.24
C HIS A 650 -3.68 71.88 -23.06
N ARG A 651 -4.10 73.15 -23.14
CA ARG A 651 -4.94 73.79 -22.12
C ARG A 651 -6.18 74.37 -22.80
N GLU A 652 -7.35 74.15 -22.20
CA GLU A 652 -8.64 74.66 -22.65
C GLU A 652 -9.41 75.29 -21.48
N SER A 653 -9.79 76.56 -21.60
CA SER A 653 -10.55 77.33 -20.60
C SER A 653 -11.76 78.02 -21.23
N ARG A 654 -12.88 78.12 -20.49
CA ARG A 654 -14.17 78.69 -20.92
C ARG A 654 -14.81 79.48 -19.75
N PRO A 655 -15.56 80.58 -19.99
CA PRO A 655 -16.19 81.34 -18.92
C PRO A 655 -17.35 80.56 -18.29
N ALA A 656 -17.56 80.73 -16.98
CA ALA A 656 -18.43 79.85 -16.19
C ALA A 656 -19.94 80.01 -16.50
N GLY A 657 -20.63 78.88 -16.68
CA GLY A 657 -22.09 78.80 -16.79
C GLY A 657 -22.62 77.42 -16.39
N GLU A 658 -23.93 77.31 -16.14
CA GLU A 658 -24.56 76.13 -15.51
C GLU A 658 -24.39 74.80 -16.27
N ASN A 659 -24.01 74.85 -17.55
CA ASN A 659 -23.69 73.68 -18.40
C ASN A 659 -22.27 73.71 -19.01
N THR A 660 -21.35 74.56 -18.54
CA THR A 660 -19.99 74.60 -19.13
C THR A 660 -19.16 73.37 -18.71
N PRO A 661 -18.36 72.79 -19.62
CA PRO A 661 -17.37 71.78 -19.28
C PRO A 661 -16.25 72.40 -18.41
N PRO A 662 -15.59 71.60 -17.55
CA PRO A 662 -14.52 72.07 -16.67
C PRO A 662 -13.33 72.63 -17.45
N GLU A 663 -12.64 73.63 -16.90
CA GLU A 663 -11.34 74.08 -17.43
C GLU A 663 -10.36 72.93 -17.31
N SER A 664 -9.64 72.59 -18.38
CA SER A 664 -8.74 71.43 -18.38
C SER A 664 -7.36 71.72 -18.94
N SER A 665 -6.37 70.98 -18.42
CA SER A 665 -4.97 71.04 -18.84
C SER A 665 -4.36 69.65 -18.94
N SER A 666 -3.61 69.39 -20.01
CA SER A 666 -2.86 68.17 -20.28
C SER A 666 -1.40 68.51 -20.59
N LEU A 667 -0.46 67.78 -19.99
CA LEU A 667 0.98 67.97 -20.08
C LEU A 667 1.65 66.59 -20.25
N THR A 668 2.31 66.32 -21.36
CA THR A 668 3.03 65.05 -21.64
C THR A 668 4.49 65.35 -22.02
N THR A 669 5.47 64.76 -21.35
CA THR A 669 6.89 64.98 -21.64
C THR A 669 7.43 64.08 -22.76
N PHE A 670 8.67 64.35 -23.19
CA PHE A 670 9.39 63.58 -24.21
C PHE A 670 9.35 62.06 -23.93
N ALA A 671 9.15 61.26 -24.98
CA ALA A 671 8.95 59.81 -24.89
C ALA A 671 7.81 59.36 -23.95
N ALA A 672 6.86 60.24 -23.64
CA ALA A 672 5.73 60.01 -22.73
C ALA A 672 6.12 59.55 -21.31
N LEU A 673 7.31 59.94 -20.84
CA LEU A 673 7.79 59.57 -19.50
C LEU A 673 6.89 60.09 -18.38
N PHE A 674 6.42 61.35 -18.49
CA PHE A 674 5.51 61.96 -17.53
C PHE A 674 4.31 62.58 -18.27
N TRP A 675 3.11 62.14 -17.94
CA TRP A 675 1.85 62.73 -18.36
C TRP A 675 1.07 63.24 -17.14
N ARG A 676 0.36 64.35 -17.29
CA ARG A 676 -0.52 64.94 -16.28
C ARG A 676 -1.72 65.56 -16.99
N TYR A 677 -2.93 65.21 -16.56
CA TYR A 677 -4.19 65.82 -16.94
C TYR A 677 -4.92 66.32 -15.69
N TYR A 678 -5.58 67.47 -15.77
CA TYR A 678 -6.46 68.03 -14.74
C TYR A 678 -7.67 68.66 -15.40
N ALA A 679 -8.81 68.60 -14.72
CA ALA A 679 -10.00 69.38 -15.02
C ALA A 679 -10.64 69.89 -13.73
N ASP A 680 -10.94 71.19 -13.69
CA ASP A 680 -11.50 71.90 -12.54
C ASP A 680 -12.85 72.54 -12.89
N ARG A 681 -13.80 72.51 -11.95
CA ARG A 681 -15.16 73.03 -12.13
C ARG A 681 -15.55 73.91 -10.95
N ASP A 682 -15.89 75.17 -11.20
CA ASP A 682 -16.25 76.17 -10.18
C ASP A 682 -15.17 76.34 -9.09
N ASN A 683 -13.89 76.40 -9.49
CA ASN A 683 -12.72 76.38 -8.61
C ASN A 683 -12.60 75.15 -7.68
N HIS A 684 -13.37 74.09 -7.92
CA HIS A 684 -13.27 72.81 -7.23
C HIS A 684 -12.83 71.71 -8.20
N PHE A 685 -11.84 70.93 -7.79
CA PHE A 685 -11.34 69.76 -8.53
C PHE A 685 -12.49 68.89 -9.04
N ASP A 686 -12.49 68.55 -10.33
CA ASP A 686 -13.49 67.70 -10.96
C ASP A 686 -12.90 66.33 -11.27
N GLN A 687 -11.78 66.29 -12.01
CA GLN A 687 -11.02 65.06 -12.30
C GLN A 687 -9.54 65.35 -12.61
N GLY A 688 -8.67 64.35 -12.46
CA GLY A 688 -7.24 64.47 -12.77
C GLY A 688 -6.55 63.11 -12.93
N VAL A 689 -5.43 63.11 -13.64
CA VAL A 689 -4.60 61.91 -13.92
C VAL A 689 -3.13 62.31 -13.94
N HIS A 690 -2.25 61.59 -13.28
CA HIS A 690 -0.80 61.59 -13.51
C HIS A 690 -0.38 60.20 -14.02
N ALA A 691 0.51 60.14 -14.99
CA ALA A 691 1.28 58.95 -15.31
C ALA A 691 2.78 59.29 -15.30
N SER A 692 3.56 58.53 -14.57
CA SER A 692 5.01 58.70 -14.38
C SER A 692 5.65 57.30 -14.34
N PRO A 693 6.94 57.12 -14.64
CA PRO A 693 7.58 55.81 -14.55
C PRO A 693 7.70 55.38 -13.09
N LEU A 694 7.53 56.30 -12.13
CA LEU A 694 7.57 56.05 -10.68
C LEU A 694 6.18 55.85 -10.06
N TYR A 695 5.13 56.48 -10.61
CA TYR A 695 3.78 56.38 -10.07
C TYR A 695 2.70 56.73 -11.11
N LEU A 696 1.51 56.18 -10.95
CA LEU A 696 0.28 56.61 -11.61
C LEU A 696 -0.64 57.21 -10.55
N TRP A 697 -1.35 58.28 -10.87
CA TRP A 697 -2.45 58.78 -10.04
C TRP A 697 -3.64 59.07 -10.95
N PHE A 698 -4.86 58.88 -10.45
CA PHE A 698 -6.08 59.32 -11.09
C PHE A 698 -7.15 59.53 -10.03
N GLY A 699 -7.93 60.58 -10.14
CA GLY A 699 -8.96 60.89 -9.16
C GLY A 699 -10.02 61.84 -9.68
N ASP A 700 -11.10 61.95 -8.93
CA ASP A 700 -12.20 62.89 -9.10
C ASP A 700 -12.73 63.31 -7.71
N ARG A 701 -13.89 63.97 -7.66
CA ARG A 701 -14.52 64.40 -6.40
C ARG A 701 -14.80 63.29 -5.39
N GLU A 702 -14.94 62.04 -5.85
CA GLU A 702 -15.37 60.89 -5.05
C GLU A 702 -14.33 59.77 -4.96
N ARG A 703 -13.37 59.75 -5.88
CA ARG A 703 -12.41 58.66 -6.06
C ARG A 703 -10.97 59.19 -6.10
N ASP A 704 -10.06 58.50 -5.41
CA ASP A 704 -8.63 58.84 -5.34
C ASP A 704 -7.81 57.56 -5.52
N TYR A 705 -7.19 57.38 -6.68
CA TYR A 705 -6.39 56.24 -7.04
C TYR A 705 -4.92 56.64 -7.22
N PHE A 706 -4.03 56.14 -6.38
CA PHE A 706 -2.59 56.31 -6.45
C PHE A 706 -1.92 54.95 -6.54
N TYR A 707 -0.97 54.76 -7.45
CA TYR A 707 -0.19 53.54 -7.63
C TYR A 707 1.28 53.89 -7.80
N SER A 708 2.17 53.20 -7.11
CA SER A 708 3.62 53.25 -7.31
C SER A 708 4.24 51.91 -6.96
N TRP A 709 5.51 51.73 -7.32
CA TRP A 709 6.28 50.53 -7.00
C TRP A 709 6.39 50.26 -5.49
N LEU A 710 6.31 51.30 -4.66
CA LEU A 710 6.46 51.23 -3.20
C LEU A 710 5.13 51.31 -2.44
N TYR A 711 4.11 51.95 -3.01
CA TYR A 711 2.85 52.22 -2.33
C TYR A 711 1.71 52.45 -3.32
N TYR A 712 0.53 51.95 -3.01
CA TYR A 712 -0.71 52.33 -3.68
C TYR A 712 -1.82 52.61 -2.67
N ARG A 713 -2.81 53.39 -3.09
CA ARG A 713 -4.03 53.74 -2.36
C ARG A 713 -5.17 53.89 -3.38
N THR A 714 -6.35 53.38 -3.07
CA THR A 714 -7.55 53.58 -3.88
C THR A 714 -8.72 53.90 -2.95
N ALA A 715 -9.23 55.12 -2.97
CA ALA A 715 -10.48 55.48 -2.30
C ALA A 715 -11.61 55.63 -3.33
N THR A 716 -12.81 55.23 -2.92
CA THR A 716 -14.08 55.36 -3.64
C THR A 716 -15.19 55.53 -2.58
N PRO A 717 -16.40 56.03 -2.93
CA PRO A 717 -17.44 56.36 -1.94
C PRO A 717 -17.79 55.25 -0.94
N GLY A 718 -17.79 53.99 -1.40
CA GLY A 718 -18.09 52.84 -0.56
C GLY A 718 -16.88 52.08 -0.01
N MET A 719 -15.66 52.36 -0.47
CA MET A 719 -14.52 51.46 -0.28
C MET A 719 -13.16 52.14 -0.39
N THR A 720 -12.26 51.82 0.53
CA THR A 720 -10.85 52.20 0.52
C THR A 720 -9.95 50.98 0.42
N SER A 721 -8.80 51.13 -0.25
CA SER A 721 -7.70 50.18 -0.24
C SER A 721 -6.37 50.92 -0.20
N ARG A 722 -5.33 50.27 0.35
CA ARG A 722 -3.96 50.78 0.39
C ARG A 722 -2.98 49.62 0.57
N GLY A 723 -1.74 49.77 0.13
CA GLY A 723 -0.77 48.69 0.23
C GLY A 723 0.62 49.02 -0.28
N VAL A 724 1.53 48.08 -0.07
CA VAL A 724 2.84 47.96 -0.73
C VAL A 724 2.74 46.76 -1.67
N PRO A 725 2.99 46.88 -2.98
CA PRO A 725 2.86 45.75 -3.92
C PRO A 725 3.58 44.49 -3.41
N LEU A 726 2.91 43.33 -3.52
CA LEU A 726 3.35 42.00 -3.05
C LEU A 726 3.58 41.83 -1.53
N ILE A 727 3.80 42.90 -0.76
CA ILE A 727 4.13 42.84 0.67
C ILE A 727 2.91 43.09 1.56
N TYR A 728 2.15 44.17 1.33
CA TYR A 728 1.08 44.64 2.21
C TYR A 728 -0.15 45.08 1.41
N HIS A 729 -1.35 44.70 1.84
CA HIS A 729 -2.62 45.17 1.28
C HIS A 729 -3.66 45.26 2.40
N GLN A 730 -4.36 46.37 2.46
CA GLN A 730 -5.54 46.54 3.29
C GLN A 730 -6.67 47.06 2.40
N LYS A 731 -7.87 46.55 2.59
CA LYS A 731 -9.08 47.00 1.89
C LYS A 731 -10.25 46.98 2.86
N SER A 732 -11.00 48.06 2.96
CA SER A 732 -12.17 48.16 3.82
C SER A 732 -13.30 48.84 3.06
N ARG A 733 -14.53 48.36 3.23
CA ARG A 733 -15.70 49.17 2.93
C ARG A 733 -15.95 50.16 4.06
N ASN A 734 -16.60 51.26 3.72
CA ASN A 734 -16.94 52.34 4.66
C ASN A 734 -18.13 51.97 5.57
N ASP A 735 -18.97 51.02 5.13
CA ASP A 735 -20.08 50.42 5.88
C ASP A 735 -19.67 49.31 6.87
N ALA A 736 -18.35 49.02 6.98
CA ALA A 736 -17.78 47.91 7.75
C ALA A 736 -18.33 46.50 7.41
N THR A 737 -18.97 46.30 6.25
CA THR A 737 -19.45 44.99 5.76
C THR A 737 -18.33 44.12 5.21
N TYR A 738 -17.22 44.72 4.74
CA TYR A 738 -16.06 43.98 4.24
C TYR A 738 -14.77 44.63 4.72
N SER A 739 -13.83 43.83 5.22
CA SER A 739 -12.45 44.23 5.41
C SER A 739 -11.48 43.10 5.06
N ASN A 740 -10.31 43.43 4.54
CA ASN A 740 -9.17 42.54 4.41
C ASN A 740 -7.88 43.23 4.86
N PHE A 741 -6.92 42.39 5.21
CA PHE A 741 -5.57 42.75 5.61
C PHE A 741 -4.63 41.64 5.11
N TYR A 742 -3.50 42.02 4.55
CA TYR A 742 -2.47 41.16 3.99
C TYR A 742 -1.13 41.77 4.37
N LEU A 743 -0.23 40.96 4.88
CA LEU A 743 1.16 41.29 5.17
C LEU A 743 1.96 40.01 4.99
N PHE A 744 2.62 39.81 3.84
CA PHE A 744 3.22 38.52 3.47
C PHE A 744 4.07 37.92 4.61
N PRO A 745 3.84 36.65 5.02
CA PRO A 745 2.95 35.66 4.41
C PRO A 745 1.52 35.58 5.03
N PHE A 746 1.14 36.54 5.89
CA PHE A 746 -0.15 36.60 6.56
C PHE A 746 -1.26 37.26 5.72
N TYR A 747 -2.49 36.77 5.83
CA TYR A 747 -3.72 37.34 5.28
C TYR A 747 -4.86 37.16 6.28
N ARG A 748 -5.80 38.10 6.32
CA ARG A 748 -7.07 37.99 7.03
C ARG A 748 -8.15 38.77 6.28
N SER A 749 -9.34 38.22 6.17
CA SER A 749 -10.52 38.97 5.74
C SER A 749 -11.74 38.64 6.60
N GLN A 750 -12.69 39.57 6.59
CA GLN A 750 -14.01 39.47 7.19
C GLN A 750 -15.03 40.06 6.22
N GLN A 751 -16.10 39.33 5.95
CA GLN A 751 -17.25 39.78 5.17
C GLN A 751 -18.55 39.46 5.93
N LYS A 752 -19.29 40.49 6.32
CA LYS A 752 -20.58 40.37 6.96
C LYS A 752 -21.67 40.24 5.90
N HIS A 753 -22.56 39.26 6.07
CA HIS A 753 -23.79 39.15 5.28
C HIS A 753 -25.00 39.37 6.18
N THR A 754 -26.01 40.06 5.66
CA THR A 754 -27.31 40.29 6.33
C THR A 754 -28.27 39.11 6.20
N ASP A 755 -27.97 38.17 5.30
CA ASP A 755 -28.79 37.02 4.97
C ASP A 755 -28.36 35.78 5.79
N GLU A 756 -29.06 34.66 5.64
CA GLU A 756 -28.77 33.35 6.30
C GLU A 756 -27.34 32.81 6.07
N ARG A 757 -26.54 33.42 5.19
CA ARG A 757 -25.13 33.08 4.94
C ARG A 757 -24.19 33.46 6.10
N GLY A 758 -24.59 34.42 6.93
CA GLY A 758 -23.84 34.89 8.11
C GLY A 758 -22.47 35.52 7.82
N ASP A 759 -21.73 35.82 8.89
CA ASP A 759 -20.38 36.38 8.81
C ASP A 759 -19.38 35.34 8.28
N GLU A 760 -18.60 35.75 7.28
CA GLU A 760 -17.51 34.99 6.68
C GLU A 760 -16.16 35.55 7.13
N HIS A 761 -15.25 34.66 7.53
CA HIS A 761 -13.91 34.97 7.97
C HIS A 761 -12.89 34.11 7.24
N VAL A 762 -11.82 34.72 6.73
CA VAL A 762 -10.67 34.00 6.16
C VAL A 762 -9.40 34.45 6.87
N THR A 763 -8.45 33.56 7.09
CA THR A 763 -7.13 33.83 7.64
C THR A 763 -6.12 32.89 6.97
N TRP A 764 -4.93 33.40 6.66
CA TRP A 764 -3.83 32.65 6.03
C TRP A 764 -2.51 33.09 6.69
N LEU A 765 -1.57 32.18 6.79
CA LEU A 765 -0.17 32.42 7.11
C LEU A 765 0.63 31.40 6.30
N PHE A 766 0.95 31.75 5.05
CA PHE A 766 1.53 30.81 4.10
C PHE A 766 2.93 30.33 4.54
N PRO A 767 3.28 29.05 4.37
CA PRO A 767 2.44 27.91 3.99
C PRO A 767 1.80 27.19 5.20
N VAL A 768 1.94 27.72 6.42
CA VAL A 768 1.78 26.99 7.68
C VAL A 768 0.36 27.02 8.26
N TYR A 769 -0.49 28.00 7.93
CA TYR A 769 -1.86 28.05 8.47
C TYR A 769 -2.85 28.62 7.46
N TYR A 770 -4.05 28.05 7.39
CA TYR A 770 -5.21 28.62 6.69
C TYR A 770 -6.45 28.38 7.54
N ALA A 771 -7.39 29.30 7.54
CA ALA A 771 -8.70 29.12 8.15
C ALA A 771 -9.74 29.89 7.35
N HIS A 772 -10.87 29.25 7.08
CA HIS A 772 -12.07 29.82 6.49
C HIS A 772 -13.25 29.40 7.37
N THR A 773 -14.18 30.30 7.61
CA THR A 773 -15.36 30.06 8.47
C THR A 773 -16.51 30.92 7.97
N SER A 774 -17.65 30.29 7.69
CA SER A 774 -18.93 30.88 7.33
C SER A 774 -20.04 30.22 8.15
N ALA A 775 -21.32 30.61 7.96
CA ALA A 775 -22.43 29.95 8.67
C ALA A 775 -22.62 28.47 8.25
N THR A 776 -22.22 28.10 7.02
CA THR A 776 -22.45 26.75 6.46
C THR A 776 -21.21 25.87 6.45
N GLU A 777 -20.01 26.46 6.48
CA GLU A 777 -18.74 25.75 6.29
C GLU A 777 -17.60 26.32 7.14
N THR A 778 -16.67 25.47 7.55
CA THR A 778 -15.43 25.84 8.25
C THR A 778 -14.30 24.95 7.73
N LYS A 779 -13.27 25.56 7.14
CA LYS A 779 -12.05 24.89 6.70
C LYS A 779 -10.87 25.40 7.51
N ARG A 780 -9.93 24.54 7.88
CA ARG A 780 -8.68 24.90 8.57
C ARG A 780 -7.52 24.07 8.05
N PHE A 781 -6.33 24.64 8.09
CA PHE A 781 -5.06 23.99 7.82
C PHE A 781 -4.04 24.52 8.84
N ALA A 782 -3.22 23.66 9.44
CA ALA A 782 -2.23 24.00 10.44
C ALA A 782 -1.02 23.04 10.34
N GLY A 783 0.10 23.53 9.80
CA GLY A 783 1.32 22.78 9.53
C GLY A 783 1.11 21.73 8.45
N ILE A 784 0.72 20.54 8.89
CA ILE A 784 0.36 19.40 8.03
C ILE A 784 -1.04 18.86 8.35
N TYR A 785 -1.82 19.48 9.24
CA TYR A 785 -3.18 19.06 9.56
C TYR A 785 -4.20 19.92 8.81
N TYR A 786 -5.16 19.30 8.14
CA TYR A 786 -6.31 19.88 7.45
C TYR A 786 -7.59 19.45 8.14
N TYR A 787 -8.57 20.34 8.19
CA TYR A 787 -9.88 20.14 8.78
C TYR A 787 -10.94 20.83 7.92
N GLU A 788 -12.09 20.19 7.75
CA GLU A 788 -13.23 20.73 7.02
C GLU A 788 -14.51 20.31 7.74
N ARG A 789 -15.48 21.21 7.83
CA ARG A 789 -16.79 20.95 8.42
C ARG A 789 -17.82 21.77 7.68
N SER A 790 -18.81 21.08 7.11
CA SER A 790 -19.98 21.68 6.50
C SER A 790 -21.26 21.23 7.23
N ALA A 791 -22.42 21.65 6.72
CA ALA A 791 -23.70 21.11 7.15
C ALA A 791 -23.78 19.58 6.96
N THR A 792 -23.31 19.06 5.82
CA THR A 792 -23.44 17.66 5.42
C THR A 792 -22.30 16.76 5.90
N HIS A 793 -21.06 17.23 5.93
CA HIS A 793 -19.88 16.39 6.22
C HIS A 793 -18.82 17.08 7.08
N THR A 794 -17.90 16.29 7.64
CA THR A 794 -16.71 16.75 8.37
C THR A 794 -15.50 15.90 7.99
N THR A 795 -14.34 16.49 7.74
CA THR A 795 -13.09 15.82 7.34
C THR A 795 -11.95 16.28 8.23
N ASP A 796 -11.10 15.37 8.68
CA ASP A 796 -9.79 15.65 9.27
C ASP A 796 -8.71 14.95 8.43
N LEU A 797 -7.57 15.58 8.16
CA LEU A 797 -6.53 14.99 7.31
C LEU A 797 -5.14 15.51 7.65
N VAL A 798 -4.22 14.60 7.96
CA VAL A 798 -2.78 14.80 7.92
C VAL A 798 -2.24 14.10 6.68
N PRO A 799 -1.89 14.82 5.59
CA PRO A 799 -1.49 14.22 4.33
C PRO A 799 -0.36 13.20 4.50
N LEU A 800 -0.46 12.09 3.78
CA LEU A 800 0.44 10.93 3.86
C LEU A 800 0.43 10.16 5.20
N VAL A 801 -0.09 10.75 6.30
CA VAL A 801 -0.05 10.14 7.64
C VAL A 801 -1.37 9.52 8.06
N ALA A 802 -2.47 10.28 8.15
CA ALA A 802 -3.80 9.76 8.53
C ALA A 802 -4.93 10.78 8.33
N GLY A 803 -6.19 10.35 8.21
CA GLY A 803 -7.35 11.26 8.19
C GLY A 803 -8.69 10.56 8.39
N THR A 804 -9.74 11.31 8.71
CA THR A 804 -11.15 10.87 8.82
C THR A 804 -12.06 11.65 7.88
N ARG A 805 -13.22 11.10 7.53
CA ARG A 805 -14.33 11.85 6.92
C ARG A 805 -15.68 11.27 7.35
N THR A 806 -16.56 12.10 7.89
CA THR A 806 -17.92 11.76 8.33
C THR A 806 -18.94 12.49 7.46
N GLU A 807 -20.01 11.83 7.01
CA GLU A 807 -21.10 12.44 6.24
C GLU A 807 -22.44 12.13 6.90
N LYS A 808 -23.08 13.15 7.46
CA LYS A 808 -24.27 13.04 8.33
C LYS A 808 -25.51 12.55 7.59
N THR A 809 -25.67 12.95 6.33
CA THR A 809 -26.82 12.59 5.48
C THR A 809 -26.76 11.14 5.02
N ALA A 810 -25.57 10.58 4.85
CA ALA A 810 -25.35 9.20 4.38
C ALA A 810 -24.95 8.21 5.50
N GLY A 811 -24.87 8.68 6.75
CA GLY A 811 -24.36 7.89 7.87
C GLY A 811 -22.92 7.37 7.67
N LEU A 812 -22.13 8.03 6.82
CA LEU A 812 -20.78 7.63 6.46
C LEU A 812 -19.78 8.11 7.53
N PHE A 813 -18.80 7.28 7.83
CA PHE A 813 -17.57 7.59 8.55
C PHE A 813 -16.44 6.79 7.92
N SER A 814 -15.38 7.44 7.44
CA SER A 814 -14.17 6.80 6.97
C SER A 814 -12.95 7.29 7.74
N TRP A 815 -11.91 6.46 7.75
CA TRP A 815 -10.60 6.75 8.35
C TRP A 815 -9.50 6.10 7.51
N HIS A 816 -8.31 6.68 7.48
CA HIS A 816 -7.16 6.13 6.77
C HIS A 816 -5.84 6.50 7.44
N ALA A 817 -4.78 5.73 7.16
CA ALA A 817 -3.42 6.00 7.61
C ALA A 817 -2.33 5.47 6.66
N VAL A 818 -1.12 6.02 6.79
CA VAL A 818 0.12 5.67 6.09
C VAL A 818 -0.09 5.57 4.57
N VAL A 819 -0.27 6.72 3.91
CA VAL A 819 -0.52 6.81 2.46
C VAL A 819 -1.63 5.86 1.99
N TRP A 820 -2.78 5.88 2.68
CA TRP A 820 -3.93 5.00 2.40
C TRP A 820 -3.63 3.48 2.49
N MET A 821 -2.48 3.08 3.03
CA MET A 821 -2.20 1.67 3.30
C MET A 821 -3.16 1.11 4.34
N VAL A 822 -3.57 1.90 5.34
CA VAL A 822 -4.70 1.56 6.22
C VAL A 822 -5.92 2.36 5.78
N TRP A 823 -7.07 1.70 5.65
CA TRP A 823 -8.36 2.31 5.33
C TRP A 823 -9.44 1.68 6.20
N TYR A 824 -10.42 2.46 6.63
CA TYR A 824 -11.65 2.03 7.30
C TYR A 824 -12.81 2.86 6.78
N GLU A 825 -13.97 2.26 6.63
CA GLU A 825 -15.21 2.92 6.27
C GLU A 825 -16.36 2.29 7.06
N SER A 826 -17.39 3.07 7.37
CA SER A 826 -18.59 2.67 8.07
C SER A 826 -19.71 3.55 7.55
N ARG A 827 -20.66 2.96 6.82
CA ARG A 827 -21.94 3.56 6.47
C ARG A 827 -22.96 3.18 7.54
N GLN A 828 -24.20 3.58 7.34
CA GLN A 828 -25.32 3.22 8.20
C GLN A 828 -25.55 1.69 8.23
N ASP A 829 -25.38 1.05 7.06
CA ASP A 829 -25.64 -0.37 6.85
C ASP A 829 -24.36 -1.22 6.76
N SER A 830 -23.25 -0.62 6.28
CA SER A 830 -22.01 -1.35 5.99
C SER A 830 -20.74 -0.82 6.67
N LYS A 831 -19.68 -1.63 6.70
CA LYS A 831 -18.36 -1.36 7.28
C LYS A 831 -17.28 -2.01 6.42
N GLN A 832 -16.21 -1.30 6.11
CA GLN A 832 -15.05 -1.82 5.38
C GLN A 832 -13.76 -1.50 6.13
N PHE A 833 -12.72 -2.31 5.95
CA PHE A 833 -11.36 -2.06 6.41
C PHE A 833 -10.36 -2.66 5.40
N ARG A 834 -9.24 -2.00 5.15
CA ARG A 834 -8.20 -2.46 4.21
C ARG A 834 -6.81 -2.16 4.76
N LEU A 835 -5.86 -3.06 4.48
CA LEU A 835 -4.43 -2.95 4.76
C LEU A 835 -3.64 -3.21 3.47
N GLY A 836 -2.59 -2.42 3.21
CA GLY A 836 -1.79 -2.53 1.99
C GLY A 836 -2.64 -2.44 0.73
N TYR A 837 -3.51 -1.42 0.67
CA TYR A 837 -4.50 -1.21 -0.41
C TYR A 837 -5.54 -2.35 -0.60
N GLY A 838 -5.64 -3.27 0.37
CA GLY A 838 -6.50 -4.46 0.28
C GLY A 838 -5.76 -5.75 -0.08
N VAL A 839 -4.47 -5.65 -0.47
CA VAL A 839 -3.64 -6.82 -0.81
C VAL A 839 -3.16 -7.55 0.44
N LEU A 840 -2.76 -6.81 1.49
CA LEU A 840 -2.29 -7.42 2.73
C LEU A 840 -3.47 -7.90 3.58
N HIS A 841 -4.48 -7.05 3.76
CA HIS A 841 -5.73 -7.45 4.40
C HIS A 841 -6.89 -6.64 3.82
N SER A 842 -8.08 -7.22 3.73
CA SER A 842 -9.34 -6.48 3.60
C SER A 842 -10.39 -7.09 4.52
N TYR A 843 -11.44 -6.34 4.77
CA TYR A 843 -12.58 -6.72 5.57
C TYR A 843 -13.75 -5.87 5.10
N GLU A 844 -14.92 -6.46 4.96
CA GLU A 844 -16.14 -5.77 4.56
C GLU A 844 -17.32 -6.45 5.23
N ARG A 845 -18.33 -5.69 5.63
CA ARG A 845 -19.50 -6.19 6.34
C ARG A 845 -20.67 -5.26 6.11
N ASP A 846 -21.73 -5.76 5.48
CA ASP A 846 -23.02 -5.08 5.34
C ASP A 846 -24.04 -5.64 6.35
N LEU A 847 -25.30 -5.20 6.29
CA LEU A 847 -26.41 -5.79 7.04
C LEU A 847 -26.55 -7.28 6.75
N GLU A 848 -26.47 -7.66 5.46
CA GLU A 848 -26.58 -9.04 5.01
C GLU A 848 -25.24 -9.74 4.76
N THR A 849 -24.10 -9.06 4.71
CA THR A 849 -22.84 -9.68 4.25
C THR A 849 -21.65 -9.38 5.15
N PHE A 850 -20.60 -10.18 5.00
CA PHE A 850 -19.33 -10.11 5.71
C PHE A 850 -18.27 -10.75 4.83
N SER A 851 -17.04 -10.24 4.84
CA SER A 851 -15.90 -10.79 4.14
C SER A 851 -14.61 -10.30 4.79
N TRP A 852 -13.54 -11.03 4.56
CA TRP A 852 -12.18 -10.62 4.91
C TRP A 852 -11.19 -11.30 3.98
N HIS A 853 -10.07 -10.64 3.70
CA HIS A 853 -8.95 -11.19 2.94
C HIS A 853 -7.68 -10.92 3.75
N LEU A 854 -6.69 -11.81 3.67
CA LEU A 854 -5.37 -11.69 4.27
C LEU A 854 -4.37 -12.38 3.32
N ALA A 855 -3.74 -11.58 2.45
CA ALA A 855 -2.97 -12.07 1.29
C ALA A 855 -3.78 -13.09 0.45
N LEU A 856 -3.38 -14.36 0.43
CA LEU A 856 -4.05 -15.44 -0.32
C LEU A 856 -5.21 -16.11 0.45
N VAL A 857 -5.33 -15.85 1.77
CA VAL A 857 -6.41 -16.37 2.61
C VAL A 857 -7.60 -15.43 2.50
N THR A 858 -8.81 -15.94 2.34
CA THR A 858 -10.02 -15.13 2.33
C THR A 858 -11.17 -15.84 3.04
N GLY A 859 -12.08 -15.06 3.61
CA GLY A 859 -13.37 -15.49 4.11
C GLY A 859 -14.50 -14.57 3.62
N TYR A 860 -15.71 -15.10 3.64
CA TYR A 860 -16.95 -14.47 3.24
C TYR A 860 -18.09 -15.12 4.02
N LYS A 861 -19.06 -14.35 4.50
CA LYS A 861 -20.24 -14.86 5.19
C LYS A 861 -21.45 -14.00 4.81
N ARG A 862 -22.57 -14.60 4.43
CA ARG A 862 -23.86 -13.92 4.25
C ARG A 862 -24.77 -14.25 5.43
N ILE A 863 -25.34 -13.20 6.02
CA ILE A 863 -26.28 -13.21 7.14
C ILE A 863 -27.68 -12.90 6.58
N ASP A 864 -28.18 -13.83 5.77
CA ASP A 864 -29.59 -13.94 5.41
C ASP A 864 -30.23 -15.11 6.19
N ALA A 865 -31.42 -15.55 5.81
CA ALA A 865 -32.10 -16.69 6.41
C ALA A 865 -31.37 -18.05 6.25
N GLN A 866 -30.28 -18.13 5.47
CA GLN A 866 -29.53 -19.36 5.17
C GLN A 866 -28.07 -19.35 5.68
N ASN A 867 -27.56 -18.21 6.16
CA ASN A 867 -26.35 -18.11 6.98
C ASN A 867 -25.07 -18.72 6.32
N TYR A 868 -24.89 -18.45 5.03
CA TYR A 868 -23.75 -18.92 4.21
C TYR A 868 -22.39 -18.43 4.73
N LEU A 869 -21.36 -19.28 4.78
CA LEU A 869 -19.97 -18.97 5.14
C LEU A 869 -19.01 -19.71 4.19
N ARG A 870 -18.10 -18.99 3.54
CA ARG A 870 -17.04 -19.54 2.67
C ARG A 870 -15.70 -18.99 3.11
N HIS A 871 -14.66 -19.81 3.17
CA HIS A 871 -13.29 -19.35 3.29
C HIS A 871 -12.34 -20.22 2.47
N HIS A 872 -11.39 -19.59 1.80
CA HIS A 872 -10.47 -20.27 0.90
C HIS A 872 -9.07 -19.65 0.98
N LEU A 873 -8.06 -20.51 0.89
CA LEU A 873 -6.67 -20.14 0.69
C LEU A 873 -6.27 -20.76 -0.64
N LEU A 874 -6.20 -19.99 -1.72
CA LEU A 874 -5.90 -20.56 -3.04
C LEU A 874 -4.38 -20.75 -3.25
N PRO A 875 -3.95 -21.85 -3.91
CA PRO A 875 -4.74 -22.94 -4.47
C PRO A 875 -5.10 -24.07 -3.46
N LEU A 876 -4.72 -23.91 -2.18
CA LEU A 876 -4.68 -24.95 -1.16
C LEU A 876 -6.06 -25.47 -0.72
N TRP A 877 -7.03 -24.64 -0.33
CA TRP A 877 -8.36 -25.14 0.02
C TRP A 877 -9.46 -24.16 -0.29
N TRP A 878 -10.64 -24.72 -0.48
CA TRP A 878 -11.89 -24.01 -0.55
C TRP A 878 -12.88 -24.70 0.37
N TYR A 879 -13.13 -24.08 1.52
CA TYR A 879 -14.15 -24.51 2.46
C TYR A 879 -15.38 -23.63 2.29
N SER A 880 -16.55 -24.23 2.20
CA SER A 880 -17.82 -23.52 2.33
C SER A 880 -18.79 -24.32 3.18
N THR A 881 -19.58 -23.60 3.97
CA THR A 881 -20.71 -24.10 4.72
C THR A 881 -21.90 -23.18 4.52
N SER A 882 -23.10 -23.76 4.44
CA SER A 882 -24.35 -23.03 4.22
C SER A 882 -25.47 -23.79 4.88
N ALA A 883 -26.26 -23.15 5.73
CA ALA A 883 -27.38 -23.75 6.46
C ALA A 883 -27.08 -25.09 7.19
N GLY A 884 -25.81 -25.45 7.42
CA GLY A 884 -25.39 -26.68 8.12
C GLY A 884 -24.43 -27.58 7.32
N ASP A 885 -24.54 -27.62 5.99
CA ASP A 885 -23.65 -28.43 5.15
C ASP A 885 -22.20 -27.95 5.18
N THR A 886 -21.22 -28.84 5.02
CA THR A 886 -19.81 -28.44 4.80
C THR A 886 -19.23 -29.12 3.56
N ALA A 887 -18.65 -28.31 2.69
CA ALA A 887 -17.95 -28.75 1.49
C ALA A 887 -16.52 -28.20 1.55
N LEU A 888 -15.58 -29.10 1.84
CA LEU A 888 -14.15 -28.87 1.69
C LEU A 888 -13.73 -29.39 0.32
N HIS A 889 -13.74 -28.49 -0.64
CA HIS A 889 -13.10 -28.72 -1.92
C HIS A 889 -11.61 -28.46 -1.76
N LEU A 890 -10.80 -29.42 -2.21
CA LEU A 890 -9.36 -29.35 -2.27
C LEU A 890 -9.01 -29.40 -3.76
N PRO A 891 -9.05 -28.25 -4.49
CA PRO A 891 -9.02 -28.25 -5.95
C PRO A 891 -7.75 -28.87 -6.50
N PHE A 892 -6.63 -28.69 -5.79
CA PHE A 892 -5.33 -29.29 -6.06
C PHE A 892 -5.31 -30.84 -5.95
N LEU A 893 -6.33 -31.46 -5.34
CA LEU A 893 -6.50 -32.92 -5.22
C LEU A 893 -7.63 -33.48 -6.08
N LEU A 894 -8.38 -32.63 -6.80
CA LEU A 894 -9.74 -32.94 -7.32
C LEU A 894 -10.73 -33.40 -6.23
N ALA A 895 -10.34 -33.37 -4.95
CA ALA A 895 -11.06 -34.00 -3.86
C ALA A 895 -12.14 -33.08 -3.29
N THR A 896 -13.25 -33.69 -2.90
CA THR A 896 -14.47 -33.02 -2.45
C THR A 896 -14.93 -33.69 -1.17
N PHE A 897 -14.23 -33.41 -0.08
CA PHE A 897 -14.65 -33.84 1.24
C PHE A 897 -15.93 -33.10 1.61
N GLN A 898 -17.04 -33.79 1.41
CA GLN A 898 -18.38 -33.29 1.68
C GLN A 898 -18.83 -33.96 2.97
N SER A 899 -18.75 -33.21 4.07
CA SER A 899 -19.38 -33.59 5.33
C SER A 899 -20.62 -32.74 5.44
N SER A 900 -21.77 -33.30 5.06
CA SER A 900 -23.06 -32.69 5.36
C SER A 900 -23.23 -32.59 6.89
N ALA A 901 -24.21 -31.79 7.34
CA ALA A 901 -24.58 -31.74 8.76
C ALA A 901 -24.91 -33.14 9.33
N ASP A 902 -25.37 -34.03 8.45
CA ASP A 902 -25.95 -35.33 8.75
C ASP A 902 -24.90 -36.45 9.03
N GLY A 903 -23.65 -36.09 9.33
CA GLY A 903 -22.59 -36.98 9.82
C GLY A 903 -21.90 -37.89 8.80
N ASN A 904 -22.45 -38.03 7.59
CA ASN A 904 -21.86 -38.85 6.53
C ASN A 904 -20.55 -38.24 5.99
N ARG A 905 -19.44 -38.98 6.15
CA ARG A 905 -18.13 -38.63 5.59
C ARG A 905 -18.01 -39.01 4.12
N LEU A 906 -18.82 -38.32 3.31
CA LEU A 906 -18.78 -38.47 1.88
C LEU A 906 -17.49 -37.85 1.32
N PHE A 907 -16.44 -38.65 1.30
CA PHE A 907 -15.28 -38.44 0.46
C PHE A 907 -15.67 -38.64 -1.01
N ARG A 908 -16.27 -37.60 -1.61
CA ARG A 908 -16.55 -37.51 -3.05
C ARG A 908 -15.60 -36.53 -3.75
N ALA A 909 -15.73 -36.25 -5.06
CA ALA A 909 -15.88 -37.35 -6.00
C ALA A 909 -16.06 -37.06 -7.52
N VAL A 910 -14.97 -37.16 -8.32
CA VAL A 910 -15.01 -37.71 -9.69
C VAL A 910 -14.05 -38.90 -9.89
N VAL A 911 -12.71 -38.70 -9.75
CA VAL A 911 -11.58 -39.70 -9.85
C VAL A 911 -11.66 -40.89 -8.87
N LEU A 912 -12.72 -40.89 -8.08
CA LEU A 912 -12.54 -40.89 -6.63
C LEU A 912 -13.92 -41.08 -5.94
N GLY A 913 -15.08 -41.11 -6.66
CA GLY A 913 -16.40 -41.05 -5.97
C GLY A 913 -17.75 -41.01 -6.70
N LEU A 914 -17.93 -41.29 -8.02
CA LEU A 914 -19.29 -41.64 -8.52
C LEU A 914 -19.40 -42.59 -9.73
N LEU A 915 -18.69 -42.35 -10.85
CA LEU A 915 -18.39 -43.39 -11.88
C LEU A 915 -17.74 -44.63 -11.23
N TYR A 916 -17.01 -44.32 -10.18
CA TYR A 916 -16.39 -45.15 -9.17
C TYR A 916 -16.92 -44.57 -7.85
N TYR A 917 -18.04 -45.03 -7.28
CA TYR A 917 -18.49 -44.49 -5.99
C TYR A 917 -17.59 -45.02 -4.88
N GLN A 918 -17.06 -44.09 -4.12
CA GLN A 918 -16.34 -44.28 -2.88
C GLN A 918 -17.13 -43.37 -1.91
N ASN A 919 -17.98 -43.96 -1.09
CA ASN A 919 -18.15 -43.41 0.24
C ASN A 919 -17.50 -44.42 1.16
N SER A 920 -16.63 -43.96 2.02
CA SER A 920 -15.83 -44.86 2.79
C SER A 920 -15.43 -44.16 4.05
N ASP A 921 -15.99 -44.62 5.16
CA ASP A 921 -15.24 -44.56 6.40
C ASP A 921 -14.29 -45.76 6.46
N TYR A 922 -13.32 -45.77 5.53
CA TYR A 922 -12.24 -46.76 5.48
C TYR A 922 -11.50 -46.87 6.82
N ALA A 923 -11.55 -45.84 7.66
CA ALA A 923 -10.95 -45.86 9.00
C ALA A 923 -11.66 -46.87 9.90
N ALA A 924 -12.98 -47.02 9.77
CA ALA A 924 -13.74 -48.13 10.32
C ALA A 924 -13.63 -49.42 9.47
N TYR A 925 -12.71 -49.50 8.49
CA TYR A 925 -12.69 -50.48 7.37
C TYR A 925 -14.10 -50.64 6.75
N ASP A 926 -14.94 -49.60 6.86
CA ASP A 926 -16.25 -49.46 6.25
C ASP A 926 -16.04 -48.80 4.88
N GLN A 927 -15.69 -49.65 3.91
CA GLN A 927 -15.79 -49.25 2.52
C GLN A 927 -17.22 -49.50 2.05
N THR A 928 -17.87 -48.48 1.48
CA THR A 928 -19.00 -48.67 0.56
C THR A 928 -18.58 -48.24 -0.84
N LEU A 929 -18.04 -49.20 -1.62
CA LEU A 929 -17.65 -48.96 -3.01
C LEU A 929 -18.72 -49.49 -3.97
N GLY A 930 -19.15 -48.65 -4.91
CA GLY A 930 -20.17 -48.97 -5.91
C GLY A 930 -19.79 -48.52 -7.31
N VAL A 931 -19.56 -49.45 -8.22
CA VAL A 931 -19.44 -49.14 -9.66
C VAL A 931 -20.80 -49.42 -10.29
N ALA A 932 -21.41 -48.39 -10.88
CA ALA A 932 -22.85 -48.37 -11.12
C ALA A 932 -23.65 -48.83 -9.89
N LEU A 933 -23.27 -48.30 -8.71
CA LEU A 933 -24.02 -48.35 -7.45
C LEU A 933 -24.29 -49.75 -6.85
N GLY A 934 -23.62 -50.79 -7.32
CA GLY A 934 -23.83 -52.15 -6.83
C GLY A 934 -24.56 -53.10 -7.77
N ALA A 935 -25.27 -52.56 -8.77
CA ALA A 935 -26.02 -53.36 -9.72
C ALA A 935 -25.08 -54.11 -10.68
N LEU A 936 -24.07 -53.41 -11.21
CA LEU A 936 -22.93 -54.06 -11.85
C LEU A 936 -21.99 -54.67 -10.80
N TYR A 937 -21.61 -53.87 -9.79
CA TYR A 937 -20.66 -54.31 -8.77
C TYR A 937 -20.74 -53.46 -7.49
N TYR A 938 -21.00 -54.11 -6.34
CA TYR A 938 -20.79 -53.51 -5.01
C TYR A 938 -19.64 -54.22 -4.32
N HIS A 939 -18.92 -53.50 -3.46
CA HIS A 939 -17.82 -54.03 -2.67
C HIS A 939 -17.82 -53.34 -1.32
N ASN A 940 -18.34 -54.06 -0.32
CA ASN A 940 -18.46 -53.59 1.04
C ASN A 940 -17.50 -54.35 1.95
N LYS A 941 -16.75 -53.61 2.76
CA LYS A 941 -15.78 -54.15 3.72
C LYS A 941 -16.25 -53.86 5.13
N TYR A 942 -15.91 -54.75 6.07
CA TYR A 942 -16.26 -54.62 7.48
C TYR A 942 -15.05 -54.99 8.36
N PRO A 943 -14.72 -54.17 9.38
CA PRO A 943 -13.39 -54.16 10.02
C PRO A 943 -13.05 -55.45 10.73
N GLU A 944 -14.07 -56.04 11.33
CA GLU A 944 -13.91 -57.16 12.21
C GLU A 944 -13.64 -58.41 11.39
N ARG A 945 -12.56 -59.12 11.75
CA ARG A 945 -12.12 -60.38 11.12
C ARG A 945 -11.81 -60.29 9.61
N ARG A 946 -11.72 -59.07 9.07
CA ARG A 946 -11.50 -58.78 7.63
C ARG A 946 -12.57 -59.43 6.75
N PHE A 947 -13.83 -59.22 7.14
CA PHE A 947 -14.97 -59.70 6.38
C PHE A 947 -15.18 -58.85 5.12
N ASP A 948 -15.11 -59.51 3.97
CA ASP A 948 -15.20 -58.88 2.64
C ASP A 948 -16.44 -59.40 1.89
N SER A 949 -17.25 -58.49 1.36
CA SER A 949 -18.58 -58.80 0.80
C SER A 949 -18.83 -58.06 -0.51
N TYR A 950 -18.92 -58.81 -1.60
CA TYR A 950 -19.17 -58.26 -2.93
C TYR A 950 -20.02 -59.19 -3.79
N GLY A 951 -20.66 -58.62 -4.81
CA GLY A 951 -21.60 -59.35 -5.66
C GLY A 951 -22.35 -58.45 -6.63
N SER A 952 -23.47 -58.99 -7.13
CA SER A 952 -24.48 -58.26 -7.89
C SER A 952 -25.88 -58.60 -7.36
N LEU A 953 -26.81 -57.65 -7.50
CA LEU A 953 -28.14 -57.69 -6.87
C LEU A 953 -28.06 -57.97 -5.35
N TYR A 954 -27.08 -57.36 -4.67
CA TYR A 954 -26.89 -57.47 -3.21
C TYR A 954 -26.82 -58.90 -2.67
N GLY A 955 -26.33 -59.84 -3.49
CA GLY A 955 -26.12 -61.24 -3.12
C GLY A 955 -27.25 -62.20 -3.50
N LEU A 956 -28.35 -61.70 -4.08
CA LEU A 956 -29.45 -62.54 -4.56
C LEU A 956 -29.10 -63.31 -5.83
N LEU A 957 -28.41 -62.66 -6.78
CA LEU A 957 -27.99 -63.31 -8.02
C LEU A 957 -26.75 -64.17 -7.77
N TRP A 958 -25.71 -63.54 -7.23
CA TRP A 958 -24.52 -64.19 -6.70
C TRP A 958 -23.94 -63.36 -5.55
N HIS A 959 -23.50 -64.05 -4.51
CA HIS A 959 -22.83 -63.45 -3.34
C HIS A 959 -21.56 -64.23 -3.05
N TYR A 960 -20.47 -63.51 -2.80
CA TYR A 960 -19.24 -64.09 -2.33
C TYR A 960 -18.76 -63.37 -1.06
N GLU A 961 -18.40 -64.16 -0.06
CA GLU A 961 -17.98 -63.71 1.26
C GLU A 961 -16.70 -64.46 1.67
N THR A 962 -15.73 -63.75 2.23
CA THR A 962 -14.43 -64.33 2.64
C THR A 962 -13.93 -63.78 3.97
N GLU A 963 -13.29 -64.64 4.74
CA GLU A 963 -12.68 -64.43 6.06
C GLU A 963 -11.47 -65.38 6.17
N ASP A 964 -10.52 -65.17 7.10
CA ASP A 964 -9.34 -66.05 7.19
C ASP A 964 -9.74 -67.51 7.46
N ASN A 965 -9.25 -68.44 6.64
CA ASN A 965 -9.63 -69.85 6.62
C ASN A 965 -11.13 -70.14 6.36
N TYR A 966 -11.89 -69.18 5.82
CA TYR A 966 -13.30 -69.32 5.48
C TYR A 966 -13.65 -68.70 4.11
N LYS A 967 -14.35 -69.48 3.27
CA LYS A 967 -14.90 -68.97 2.00
C LYS A 967 -16.34 -69.43 1.83
N ARG A 968 -17.23 -68.53 1.44
CA ARG A 968 -18.63 -68.82 1.13
C ARG A 968 -19.01 -68.28 -0.24
N LEU A 969 -19.63 -69.15 -1.04
CA LEU A 969 -20.28 -68.80 -2.31
C LEU A 969 -21.76 -69.17 -2.23
N ALA A 970 -22.63 -68.23 -2.57
CA ALA A 970 -24.06 -68.45 -2.71
C ALA A 970 -24.54 -68.05 -4.11
N LEU A 971 -25.39 -68.90 -4.70
CA LEU A 971 -26.05 -68.68 -5.98
C LEU A 971 -27.55 -68.88 -5.74
N LEU A 972 -28.36 -67.85 -6.03
CA LEU A 972 -29.79 -67.80 -5.64
C LEU A 972 -29.97 -68.16 -4.16
N THR A 973 -29.53 -67.27 -3.27
CA THR A 973 -29.15 -67.37 -1.84
C THR A 973 -29.77 -68.48 -0.95
N PHE A 974 -30.96 -68.97 -1.25
CA PHE A 974 -31.68 -70.01 -0.49
C PHE A 974 -31.55 -71.42 -1.09
N VAL A 975 -31.21 -71.51 -2.38
CA VAL A 975 -31.14 -72.76 -3.16
C VAL A 975 -29.84 -73.49 -2.85
N TYR A 976 -28.68 -72.84 -3.02
CA TYR A 976 -27.37 -73.48 -2.88
C TYR A 976 -26.33 -72.60 -2.21
N ILE A 977 -25.63 -73.16 -1.22
CA ILE A 977 -24.52 -72.55 -0.49
C ILE A 977 -23.37 -73.57 -0.40
N ARG A 978 -22.16 -73.15 -0.81
CA ARG A 978 -20.89 -73.87 -0.57
C ARG A 978 -20.05 -73.10 0.43
N THR A 979 -19.45 -73.82 1.38
CA THR A 979 -18.58 -73.27 2.41
C THR A 979 -17.29 -74.10 2.53
N GLU A 980 -16.13 -73.45 2.49
CA GLU A 980 -14.82 -74.10 2.65
C GLU A 980 -14.14 -73.67 3.95
N THR A 981 -13.51 -74.63 4.63
CA THR A 981 -12.73 -74.43 5.87
C THR A 981 -11.51 -75.35 5.89
N GLU A 982 -10.55 -75.13 6.80
CA GLU A 982 -9.38 -76.02 7.01
C GLU A 982 -9.76 -77.50 7.22
N ARG A 983 -10.97 -77.77 7.70
CA ARG A 983 -11.49 -79.12 7.98
C ARG A 983 -12.21 -79.76 6.79
N GLY A 984 -12.18 -79.13 5.62
CA GLY A 984 -12.84 -79.58 4.39
C GLY A 984 -14.01 -78.69 3.95
N VAL A 985 -14.69 -79.15 2.89
CA VAL A 985 -15.76 -78.43 2.18
C VAL A 985 -17.13 -78.95 2.62
N LYS A 986 -18.13 -78.06 2.73
CA LYS A 986 -19.52 -78.39 3.06
C LYS A 986 -20.50 -77.72 2.10
N HIS A 987 -21.65 -78.35 1.93
CA HIS A 987 -22.75 -77.88 1.09
C HIS A 987 -24.07 -77.90 1.90
N ARG A 988 -24.93 -76.89 1.70
CA ARG A 988 -26.29 -76.85 2.26
C ARG A 988 -27.29 -76.56 1.14
N LEU A 989 -28.42 -77.27 1.13
CA LEU A 989 -29.55 -77.05 0.22
C LEU A 989 -30.79 -76.75 1.08
N LEU A 990 -31.48 -75.64 0.83
CA LEU A 990 -32.67 -75.22 1.59
C LEU A 990 -32.50 -75.23 3.13
N GLY A 991 -31.29 -74.90 3.60
CA GLY A 991 -30.95 -74.85 5.04
C GLY A 991 -30.55 -76.19 5.68
N ILE A 992 -30.71 -77.32 4.99
CA ILE A 992 -30.36 -78.66 5.49
C ILE A 992 -28.93 -79.02 5.04
N PRO A 993 -28.05 -79.53 5.94
CA PRO A 993 -26.73 -80.01 5.57
C PRO A 993 -26.80 -81.34 4.80
N LEU A 994 -25.94 -81.46 3.78
CA LEU A 994 -25.72 -82.66 2.96
C LEU A 994 -24.55 -83.50 3.49
#